data_AF-A0A9N8WCF0-F1
#
_entry.id   AF-A0A9N8WCF0-F1
#
_cell.length_a   1.000
_cell.length_b   1.000
_cell.length_c   1.000
_cell.angle_alpha   90.00
_cell.angle_beta   90.00
_cell.angle_gamma   90.00
#
_symmetry.space_group_name_H-M   'P 1'
#
loop_
_entity.id
_entity.type
_entity.pdbx_description
1 polymer ?
#
loop_
_entity_poly.entity_id
_entity_poly.type
_entity_poly.pdbx_seq_one_letter_code
_entity_poly.pdbx_strand_id
1 'polypeptide(L)'
;MSLRTNELDELNCETFYTEKRHKTAGNPKSNEPAVQDWKMRDRLKTISGALVLCLNIGVDPPDVVKPSPCAKLECWVDPFTLPPTKALDAIGKNLQSQYEQLSMRTRYKQYLDPAVNEVRDFCLKIRKTAKEERVLFHYNGHGVPKPTTSGEIWVFNKNFTQYIPVSLGDLQSWLGSPCIYVYDCSAAGNILNNFNKFAEQKYRESRGASGPSTVPPSLMNIQLAACGPNESLPLHPELPADLFTSCLTSPIETALRYFVLQRALPSPVTVEMVMKLPGKLQDRKTPLGELNWIFTAITDTIAWNVLRGDLFKQLFRQDLMVAALFRNFLLAERIMRHYQCNPMSYPELPPTHDHSMWDAWDLAVDVCLRQLPVLVSGESEYQHSTFFDEQLTAFGVWLERGSIYQKPPQQLPIVLQVLLSQVHRSRALGLLSKFLDLGPWAVNLALSIGIFPYVLKLLQSPAADLKPPLVFIWARILAVDGSCQQDLLRDNGYKYFINILSPSSILNIPNEAEHRAMCAFILAMFCTNFSQGQMACKSENVLNTCLARYADEDPLLRQWVCLCIGQYWKGYRDAKSEGIENQAHQKLFELLSDPVPEVRAAALYALGTFIGNLDHTEQILNIHQNIAITTLTANNDGSPMVRKELVITLSRVVSTYIDDFIRVAVDFVENVRKRAKMTGIGGMRGSSARDNRSGSVDMIVWQSLLNLSRDPDPGVAQLAASVVDFVHELAFKHNDPGLVLTVKQLLEAKSASENESLRDYLNKAIPGLTVTVDLPLNSQFFEYSCEYFREAQMRPAEADLAGSVSYMERTWRHQRNLRIVNESLPMKQVAGSSKWNKQVALFNHESVPMKLLFHNYEPHLIVANDKDSISVWDWQNHIRVNTFSNCNPRHSSISALNFINEHDVSMLLVGSNDGTVRIWRDYTSIQRTTELVTSWRAIPDLFSSNQRIGIVAEWQQRDGCLLVGGDVRVIRVWDAPRELNVADIPTRTGSAVTSLTSDGGHLFVAGFADGAIRLYDRRVSPNDAMTLVNKEHKNSIVNVVWQKGSVQELVSGSKSGEIKVWDIRTNWSKVSIPDNNLAQMAAMDVHQHTNVIASAYSNQTIKLYNTGGLHLSTTKYNTGFLGWGAQVTCLALAGHHTYFAAGATDSYVSLYGVSGSGRNRLVTN
;
A
#
# COMPACT_ATOMS: atom_id res chain seq x y z
N MET A 1 -31.28 -32.70 16.66
CA MET A 1 -29.85 -32.34 16.74
C MET A 1 -29.17 -32.31 15.37
N SER A 2 -29.38 -33.28 14.47
CA SER A 2 -28.74 -33.31 13.13
C SER A 2 -29.11 -32.15 12.19
N LEU A 3 -30.33 -31.60 12.27
CA LEU A 3 -30.71 -30.38 11.53
C LEU A 3 -29.84 -29.15 11.89
N ARG A 4 -29.25 -29.14 13.09
CA ARG A 4 -28.57 -27.97 13.65
C ARG A 4 -27.10 -27.90 13.24
N THR A 5 -26.45 -29.02 12.94
CA THR A 5 -24.99 -29.05 12.72
C THR A 5 -24.60 -28.48 11.36
N ASN A 6 -25.26 -28.89 10.27
CA ASN A 6 -24.88 -28.47 8.93
C ASN A 6 -25.17 -26.98 8.66
N GLU A 7 -26.27 -26.44 9.20
CA GLU A 7 -26.61 -24.99 9.05
C GLU A 7 -25.69 -24.09 9.88
N LEU A 8 -25.17 -24.58 11.02
CA LEU A 8 -24.16 -23.86 11.81
C LEU A 8 -22.77 -23.90 11.17
N ASP A 9 -22.45 -24.98 10.46
CA ASP A 9 -21.19 -25.10 9.72
C ASP A 9 -21.13 -24.10 8.54
N GLU A 10 -22.26 -23.80 7.89
CA GLU A 10 -22.35 -22.79 6.80
C GLU A 10 -22.04 -21.35 7.27
N LEU A 11 -22.15 -21.07 8.57
CA LEU A 11 -21.85 -19.76 9.17
C LEU A 11 -20.37 -19.55 9.49
N ASN A 12 -19.55 -20.62 9.42
CA ASN A 12 -18.11 -20.61 9.70
C ASN A 12 -17.25 -20.81 8.44
N CYS A 13 -17.85 -20.61 7.25
CA CYS A 13 -17.14 -20.72 5.98
C CYS A 13 -16.15 -19.55 5.76
N GLU A 14 -15.13 -19.79 4.95
CA GLU A 14 -14.23 -18.74 4.48
C GLU A 14 -14.93 -17.80 3.49
N THR A 15 -14.42 -16.57 3.40
CA THR A 15 -14.88 -15.56 2.45
C THR A 15 -13.96 -15.53 1.23
N PHE A 16 -14.53 -15.58 0.03
CA PHE A 16 -13.79 -15.56 -1.24
C PHE A 16 -13.91 -14.22 -1.94
N TYR A 17 -12.95 -13.87 -2.82
CA TYR A 17 -12.91 -12.63 -3.60
C TYR A 17 -12.87 -11.33 -2.76
N THR A 18 -12.26 -11.40 -1.58
CA THR A 18 -12.14 -10.27 -0.63
C THR A 18 -10.73 -9.67 -0.58
N GLU A 19 -9.77 -10.28 -1.26
CA GLU A 19 -8.37 -9.87 -1.33
C GLU A 19 -8.19 -8.50 -2.00
N LYS A 20 -7.01 -7.88 -1.76
CA LYS A 20 -6.67 -6.56 -2.28
C LYS A 20 -6.82 -6.46 -3.80
N ARG A 21 -6.47 -7.52 -4.55
CA ARG A 21 -6.58 -7.57 -6.01
C ARG A 21 -8.01 -7.37 -6.51
N HIS A 22 -9.02 -7.73 -5.73
CA HIS A 22 -10.44 -7.57 -6.07
C HIS A 22 -10.98 -6.17 -5.80
N LYS A 23 -10.17 -5.27 -5.22
CA LYS A 23 -10.54 -3.86 -5.00
C LYS A 23 -10.04 -2.95 -6.12
N THR A 24 -8.87 -3.24 -6.68
CA THR A 24 -8.24 -2.36 -7.68
C THR A 24 -7.89 -3.07 -8.99
N ALA A 25 -8.12 -4.38 -9.09
CA ALA A 25 -7.79 -5.21 -10.25
C ALA A 25 -6.34 -5.03 -10.73
N GLY A 26 -5.40 -4.94 -9.78
CA GLY A 26 -3.96 -4.77 -10.03
C GLY A 26 -3.49 -3.34 -10.27
N ASN A 27 -4.35 -2.33 -10.09
CA ASN A 27 -3.99 -0.93 -10.25
C ASN A 27 -3.59 -0.29 -8.89
N PRO A 28 -2.60 0.62 -8.85
CA PRO A 28 -2.22 1.35 -7.65
C PRO A 28 -3.28 2.40 -7.26
N LYS A 29 -3.27 2.83 -5.99
CA LYS A 29 -4.13 3.88 -5.42
C LYS A 29 -3.72 5.25 -5.98
N SER A 30 -4.70 6.07 -6.35
CA SER A 30 -4.51 7.36 -7.05
C SER A 30 -4.02 8.53 -6.19
N ASN A 31 -4.06 8.42 -4.86
CA ASN A 31 -3.79 9.54 -3.94
C ASN A 31 -2.53 9.29 -3.11
N GLU A 32 -1.36 9.61 -3.65
CA GLU A 32 -0.12 9.59 -2.88
C GLU A 32 0.32 11.00 -2.49
N PRO A 33 0.58 11.26 -1.19
CA PRO A 33 1.23 12.49 -0.78
C PRO A 33 2.66 12.50 -1.35
N ALA A 34 3.03 13.59 -2.02
CA ALA A 34 4.37 13.76 -2.55
C ALA A 34 5.42 13.55 -1.45
N VAL A 35 6.50 12.81 -1.77
CA VAL A 35 7.64 12.62 -0.87
C VAL A 35 8.19 14.00 -0.49
N GLN A 36 8.18 14.31 0.80
CA GLN A 36 8.73 15.56 1.29
C GLN A 36 10.26 15.53 1.15
N ASP A 37 10.86 16.57 0.59
CA ASP A 37 12.32 16.62 0.44
C ASP A 37 12.99 16.68 1.83
N TRP A 38 13.59 15.56 2.22
CA TRP A 38 14.32 15.39 3.47
C TRP A 38 15.84 15.42 3.24
N LYS A 39 16.31 15.35 2.00
CA LYS A 39 17.73 15.31 1.67
C LYS A 39 18.32 16.72 1.77
N MET A 40 19.35 16.86 2.60
CA MET A 40 20.10 18.11 2.71
C MET A 40 21.07 18.24 1.54
N ARG A 41 20.65 18.95 0.47
CA ARG A 41 21.45 19.18 -0.74
C ARG A 41 22.59 20.18 -0.52
N ASP A 42 22.35 21.23 0.27
CA ASP A 42 23.33 22.29 0.56
C ASP A 42 23.95 22.12 1.95
N ARG A 43 25.01 21.32 2.06
CA ARG A 43 25.77 21.15 3.32
C ARG A 43 26.83 22.25 3.47
N LEU A 44 26.43 23.38 4.06
CA LEU A 44 27.35 24.42 4.50
C LEU A 44 28.23 23.93 5.65
N LYS A 45 29.50 24.34 5.69
CA LYS A 45 30.42 23.98 6.77
C LYS A 45 31.07 25.22 7.38
N THR A 46 31.24 25.21 8.70
CA THR A 46 32.03 26.23 9.39
C THR A 46 33.51 25.88 9.34
N ILE A 47 34.27 26.55 8.47
CA ILE A 47 35.68 26.22 8.22
C ILE A 47 36.68 27.10 8.97
N SER A 48 36.28 28.33 9.34
CA SER A 48 37.15 29.29 10.03
C SER A 48 36.40 30.00 11.16
N GLY A 49 37.09 30.25 12.27
CA GLY A 49 36.56 30.97 13.42
C GLY A 49 37.48 32.11 13.86
N ALA A 50 36.91 33.29 14.08
CA ALA A 50 37.56 34.44 14.69
C ALA A 50 37.12 34.54 16.16
N LEU A 51 38.08 34.48 17.10
CA LEU A 51 37.85 34.63 18.53
C LEU A 51 38.36 36.01 18.96
N VAL A 52 37.44 36.97 19.06
CA VAL A 52 37.74 38.36 19.43
C VAL A 52 37.43 38.55 20.90
N LEU A 53 38.48 38.74 21.71
CA LEU A 53 38.40 38.93 23.15
C LEU A 53 38.77 40.37 23.48
N CYS A 54 37.85 41.12 24.08
CA CYS A 54 38.05 42.48 24.56
C CYS A 54 37.85 42.53 26.09
N LEU A 55 38.92 42.23 26.85
CA LEU A 55 38.85 42.00 28.30
C LEU A 55 39.60 43.03 29.14
N ASN A 56 40.70 43.63 28.64
CA ASN A 56 41.52 44.64 29.34
C ASN A 56 41.70 44.34 30.85
N ILE A 57 42.31 43.17 31.14
CA ILE A 57 42.35 42.59 32.48
C ILE A 57 42.92 43.57 33.51
N GLY A 58 42.13 43.87 34.54
CA GLY A 58 42.49 44.76 35.65
C GLY A 58 41.90 46.17 35.55
N VAL A 59 41.24 46.53 34.45
CA VAL A 59 40.55 47.81 34.28
C VAL A 59 39.10 47.57 33.90
N ASP A 60 38.18 47.91 34.80
CA ASP A 60 36.74 47.77 34.55
C ASP A 60 36.21 48.92 33.66
N PRO A 61 35.28 48.63 32.74
CA PRO A 61 34.65 49.66 31.92
C PRO A 61 33.68 50.53 32.76
N PRO A 62 33.47 51.80 32.37
CA PRO A 62 32.79 52.81 33.20
C PRO A 62 31.31 52.53 33.52
N ASP A 63 30.70 51.61 32.81
CA ASP A 63 29.27 51.26 32.80
C ASP A 63 28.95 49.93 33.50
N VAL A 64 29.96 49.27 34.07
CA VAL A 64 29.82 48.01 34.82
C VAL A 64 30.28 48.21 36.27
N VAL A 65 29.33 48.12 37.21
CA VAL A 65 29.63 48.13 38.65
C VAL A 65 29.65 46.69 39.15
N LYS A 66 30.82 46.19 39.55
CA LYS A 66 30.99 44.83 40.08
C LYS A 66 30.80 44.80 41.60
N PRO A 67 29.93 43.92 42.14
CA PRO A 67 29.85 43.68 43.58
C PRO A 67 31.12 42.96 44.08
N SER A 68 31.40 43.01 45.39
CA SER A 68 32.47 42.22 46.01
C SER A 68 31.88 41.27 47.03
N PRO A 69 31.96 39.94 46.85
CA PRO A 69 32.58 39.20 45.74
C PRO A 69 31.76 39.23 44.42
N CYS A 70 32.42 39.03 43.28
CA CYS A 70 31.82 38.90 41.94
C CYS A 70 32.33 37.65 41.20
N ALA A 71 31.64 37.27 40.13
CA ALA A 71 32.11 36.31 39.13
C ALA A 71 33.42 36.80 38.49
N LYS A 72 34.46 35.95 38.47
CA LYS A 72 35.80 36.30 37.97
C LYS A 72 36.36 35.37 36.90
N LEU A 73 35.93 34.11 36.89
CA LEU A 73 36.50 33.12 35.98
C LEU A 73 36.11 33.45 34.54
N GLU A 74 37.10 33.50 33.65
CA GLU A 74 36.94 33.66 32.20
C GLU A 74 37.52 32.42 31.54
N CYS A 75 36.71 31.70 30.76
CA CYS A 75 37.06 30.42 30.16
C CYS A 75 37.73 29.48 31.18
N TRP A 76 37.16 29.39 32.39
CA TRP A 76 37.68 28.60 33.52
C TRP A 76 39.08 28.97 34.05
N VAL A 77 39.60 30.14 33.67
CA VAL A 77 40.86 30.68 34.20
C VAL A 77 40.54 31.86 35.12
N ASP A 78 41.18 31.92 36.29
CA ASP A 78 41.12 33.12 37.13
C ASP A 78 42.11 34.17 36.59
N PRO A 79 41.63 35.29 36.02
CA PRO A 79 42.49 36.29 35.38
C PRO A 79 43.42 37.00 36.37
N PHE A 80 43.14 36.94 37.68
CA PHE A 80 43.94 37.62 38.71
C PHE A 80 45.05 36.75 39.31
N THR A 81 45.08 35.44 38.98
CA THR A 81 46.15 34.53 39.43
C THR A 81 47.44 34.66 38.62
N LEU A 82 47.35 35.23 37.41
CA LEU A 82 48.46 35.40 36.48
C LEU A 82 48.64 36.90 36.12
N PRO A 83 49.83 37.32 35.66
CA PRO A 83 50.00 38.65 35.09
C PRO A 83 49.02 38.89 33.91
N PRO A 84 48.48 40.11 33.72
CA PRO A 84 47.39 40.37 32.76
C PRO A 84 47.63 39.85 31.35
N THR A 85 48.84 40.02 30.79
CA THR A 85 49.18 39.52 29.45
C THR A 85 49.21 37.99 29.36
N LYS A 86 49.72 37.31 30.39
CA LYS A 86 49.72 35.84 30.47
C LYS A 86 48.34 35.28 30.75
N ALA A 87 47.53 35.99 31.53
CA ALA A 87 46.14 35.65 31.78
C ALA A 87 45.33 35.69 30.48
N LEU A 88 45.47 36.77 29.71
CA LEU A 88 44.78 36.94 28.43
C LEU A 88 45.18 35.86 27.40
N ASP A 89 46.47 35.54 27.30
CA ASP A 89 46.96 34.43 26.47
C ASP A 89 46.41 33.06 26.91
N ALA A 90 46.31 32.83 28.23
CA ALA A 90 45.77 31.59 28.78
C ALA A 90 44.27 31.45 28.49
N ILE A 91 43.49 32.52 28.67
CA ILE A 91 42.05 32.59 28.35
C ILE A 91 41.84 32.32 26.86
N GLY A 92 42.59 33.01 25.98
CA GLY A 92 42.51 32.83 24.52
C GLY A 92 42.80 31.39 24.08
N LYS A 93 43.86 30.77 24.63
CA LYS A 93 44.18 29.37 24.36
C LYS A 93 43.11 28.40 24.87
N ASN A 94 42.54 28.66 26.05
CA ASN A 94 41.53 27.77 26.59
C ASN A 94 40.22 27.87 25.78
N LEU A 95 39.78 29.07 25.43
CA LEU A 95 38.62 29.28 24.57
C LEU A 95 38.77 28.58 23.21
N GLN A 96 39.95 28.70 22.59
CA GLN A 96 40.24 27.97 21.35
C GLN A 96 40.10 26.46 21.56
N SER A 97 40.68 25.92 22.65
CA SER A 97 40.59 24.49 22.96
C SER A 97 39.14 24.03 23.15
N GLN A 98 38.31 24.81 23.84
CA GLN A 98 36.89 24.49 24.02
C GLN A 98 36.13 24.45 22.68
N TYR A 99 36.37 25.40 21.78
CA TYR A 99 35.78 25.37 20.43
C TYR A 99 36.32 24.21 19.57
N GLU A 100 37.59 23.84 19.72
CA GLU A 100 38.17 22.67 19.05
C GLU A 100 37.51 21.37 19.51
N GLN A 101 37.07 21.27 20.77
CA GLN A 101 36.30 20.13 21.26
C GLN A 101 34.92 20.01 20.57
N LEU A 102 34.28 21.14 20.22
CA LEU A 102 33.01 21.14 19.46
C LEU A 102 33.23 20.76 17.98
N SER A 103 34.31 21.29 17.37
CA SER A 103 34.69 20.98 15.98
C SER A 103 36.20 21.03 15.79
N MET A 104 36.79 19.85 15.67
CA MET A 104 38.22 19.68 15.38
C MET A 104 38.63 20.13 13.96
N ARG A 105 37.66 20.35 13.06
CA ARG A 105 37.91 20.65 11.63
C ARG A 105 38.01 22.15 11.34
N THR A 106 37.50 22.98 12.24
CA THR A 106 37.42 24.43 12.06
C THR A 106 38.76 25.05 12.47
N ARG A 107 39.28 26.00 11.68
CA ARG A 107 40.54 26.69 11.99
C ARG A 107 40.25 27.97 12.78
N TYR A 108 40.74 28.04 14.00
CA TYR A 108 40.53 29.19 14.87
C TYR A 108 41.72 30.17 14.82
N LYS A 109 41.41 31.45 15.00
CA LYS A 109 42.39 32.51 15.22
C LYS A 109 41.94 33.37 16.39
N GLN A 110 42.88 33.59 17.31
CA GLN A 110 42.68 34.41 18.50
C GLN A 110 43.08 35.86 18.20
N TYR A 111 42.26 36.79 18.67
CA TYR A 111 42.47 38.23 18.58
C TYR A 111 42.23 38.82 19.96
N LEU A 112 43.32 39.09 20.66
CA LEU A 112 43.36 39.46 22.07
C LEU A 112 43.51 40.98 22.18
N ASP A 113 42.51 41.64 22.77
CA ASP A 113 42.36 43.09 22.89
C ASP A 113 42.74 43.86 21.59
N PRO A 114 42.12 43.55 20.44
CA PRO A 114 42.56 44.07 19.14
C PRO A 114 42.18 45.54 18.91
N ALA A 115 42.97 46.21 18.06
CA ALA A 115 42.61 47.54 17.55
C ALA A 115 41.64 47.47 16.35
N VAL A 116 40.86 48.53 16.08
CA VAL A 116 39.88 48.56 14.96
C VAL A 116 40.45 48.14 13.61
N ASN A 117 41.63 48.67 13.24
CA ASN A 117 42.27 48.34 11.95
C ASN A 117 42.62 46.86 11.87
N GLU A 118 43.01 46.27 13.00
CA GLU A 118 43.33 44.85 13.09
C GLU A 118 42.05 44.02 12.90
N VAL A 119 40.96 44.34 13.60
CA VAL A 119 39.65 43.68 13.44
C VAL A 119 39.18 43.70 11.99
N ARG A 120 39.31 44.85 11.30
CA ARG A 120 38.98 44.98 9.87
C ARG A 120 39.81 44.03 9.00
N ASP A 121 41.13 44.09 9.11
CA ASP A 121 42.05 43.27 8.31
C ASP A 121 41.84 41.77 8.56
N PHE A 122 41.54 41.41 9.81
CA PHE A 122 41.24 40.04 10.21
C PHE A 122 39.96 39.51 9.58
N CYS A 123 38.87 40.28 9.66
CA CYS A 123 37.58 39.92 9.08
C CYS A 123 37.71 39.72 7.55
N LEU A 124 38.36 40.65 6.85
CA LEU A 124 38.59 40.57 5.41
C LEU A 124 39.47 39.36 5.04
N LYS A 125 40.52 39.08 5.81
CA LYS A 125 41.41 37.93 5.58
C LYS A 125 40.70 36.60 5.80
N ILE A 126 39.87 36.47 6.84
CA ILE A 126 39.14 35.25 7.14
C ILE A 126 38.06 35.00 6.08
N ARG A 127 37.26 36.00 5.69
CA ARG A 127 36.30 35.85 4.59
C ARG A 127 36.98 35.47 3.28
N LYS A 128 38.10 36.12 2.92
CA LYS A 128 38.87 35.75 1.73
C LYS A 128 39.34 34.29 1.74
N THR A 129 39.65 33.75 2.92
CA THR A 129 40.04 32.35 3.09
C THR A 129 38.83 31.42 3.01
N ALA A 130 37.70 31.82 3.59
CA ALA A 130 36.51 30.98 3.70
C ALA A 130 35.67 30.90 2.41
N LYS A 131 35.80 31.88 1.50
CA LYS A 131 34.99 31.98 0.27
C LYS A 131 33.49 31.94 0.62
N GLU A 132 32.77 30.93 0.12
CA GLU A 132 31.34 30.71 0.28
C GLU A 132 30.97 29.87 1.50
N GLU A 133 31.95 29.37 2.25
CA GLU A 133 31.71 28.60 3.47
C GLU A 133 31.44 29.51 4.68
N ARG A 134 30.93 28.91 5.77
CA ARG A 134 30.53 29.65 6.96
C ARG A 134 31.75 30.07 7.80
N VAL A 135 31.71 31.30 8.29
CA VAL A 135 32.68 31.85 9.25
C VAL A 135 32.02 32.03 10.62
N LEU A 136 32.67 31.55 11.68
CA LEU A 136 32.32 31.83 13.06
C LEU A 136 33.00 33.14 13.51
N PHE A 137 32.23 34.04 14.11
CA PHE A 137 32.74 35.26 14.75
C PHE A 137 32.27 35.27 16.20
N HIS A 138 33.19 35.05 17.13
CA HIS A 138 32.94 35.13 18.56
C HIS A 138 33.48 36.46 19.08
N TYR A 139 32.64 37.22 19.77
CA TYR A 139 32.99 38.49 20.39
C TYR A 139 32.67 38.44 21.88
N ASN A 140 33.70 38.55 22.72
CA ASN A 140 33.57 38.75 24.16
C ASN A 140 33.93 40.21 24.49
N GLY A 141 32.97 40.94 25.05
CA GLY A 141 33.06 42.38 25.31
C GLY A 141 33.05 42.76 26.79
N HIS A 142 33.59 41.95 27.69
CA HIS A 142 33.51 42.21 29.14
C HIS A 142 34.41 43.34 29.65
N GLY A 143 35.48 43.67 28.94
CA GLY A 143 36.43 44.73 29.28
C GLY A 143 36.16 46.06 28.57
N VAL A 144 35.03 46.19 27.89
CA VAL A 144 34.63 47.37 27.13
C VAL A 144 33.20 47.78 27.47
N PRO A 145 32.76 49.00 27.12
CA PRO A 145 31.40 49.43 27.38
C PRO A 145 30.34 48.58 26.66
N LYS A 146 29.11 48.63 27.17
CA LYS A 146 27.93 47.98 26.58
C LYS A 146 27.70 48.47 25.13
N PRO A 147 27.23 47.59 24.24
CA PRO A 147 26.86 47.96 22.88
C PRO A 147 25.79 49.06 22.86
N THR A 148 25.95 50.01 21.96
CA THR A 148 25.08 51.19 21.86
C THR A 148 23.72 50.83 21.26
N THR A 149 22.69 51.61 21.58
CA THR A 149 21.37 51.49 20.95
C THR A 149 21.39 51.85 19.45
N SER A 150 22.43 52.56 18.98
CA SER A 150 22.71 52.86 17.58
C SER A 150 23.34 51.69 16.81
N GLY A 151 23.78 50.63 17.48
CA GLY A 151 24.33 49.44 16.83
C GLY A 151 25.83 49.51 16.60
N GLU A 152 26.59 49.82 17.65
CA GLU A 152 28.05 49.77 17.65
C GLU A 152 28.57 48.81 18.73
N ILE A 153 29.66 48.11 18.42
CA ILE A 153 30.45 47.33 19.39
C ILE A 153 31.75 48.07 19.69
N TRP A 154 32.37 47.79 20.83
CA TRP A 154 33.57 48.50 21.27
C TRP A 154 34.82 47.64 21.16
N VAL A 155 35.92 48.25 20.73
CA VAL A 155 37.27 47.66 20.72
C VAL A 155 38.28 48.72 21.19
N PHE A 156 39.58 48.40 21.18
CA PHE A 156 40.60 49.31 21.69
C PHE A 156 41.26 50.15 20.60
N ASN A 157 41.97 51.21 21.02
CA ASN A 157 43.04 51.80 20.23
C ASN A 157 44.38 51.10 20.54
N LYS A 158 45.42 51.35 19.72
CA LYS A 158 46.74 50.68 19.87
C LYS A 158 47.41 50.87 21.25
N ASN A 159 47.04 51.90 21.98
CA ASN A 159 47.65 52.26 23.26
C ASN A 159 46.75 51.95 24.47
N PHE A 160 45.59 51.32 24.28
CA PHE A 160 44.60 51.02 25.33
C PHE A 160 44.13 52.24 26.14
N THR A 161 44.15 53.44 25.54
CA THR A 161 43.73 54.68 26.22
C THR A 161 42.27 55.05 25.97
N GLN A 162 41.67 54.56 24.88
CA GLN A 162 40.30 54.88 24.49
C GLN A 162 39.61 53.65 23.91
N TYR A 163 38.31 53.55 24.18
CA TYR A 163 37.40 52.62 23.51
C TYR A 163 36.96 53.23 22.18
N ILE A 164 37.08 52.46 21.10
CA ILE A 164 36.73 52.88 19.74
C ILE A 164 35.49 52.12 19.28
N PRO A 165 34.43 52.81 18.82
CA PRO A 165 33.22 52.16 18.34
C PRO A 165 33.43 51.59 16.94
N VAL A 166 32.88 50.40 16.69
CA VAL A 166 32.82 49.73 15.39
C VAL A 166 31.35 49.53 15.03
N SER A 167 30.93 50.11 13.91
CA SER A 167 29.57 49.96 13.41
C SER A 167 29.31 48.51 12.96
N LEU A 168 28.14 47.97 13.31
CA LEU A 168 27.69 46.66 12.83
C LEU A 168 27.53 46.62 11.31
N GLY A 169 27.24 47.77 10.68
CA GLY A 169 27.20 47.90 9.24
C GLY A 169 28.56 47.63 8.59
N ASP A 170 29.66 48.06 9.22
CA ASP A 170 31.01 47.79 8.74
C ASP A 170 31.40 46.33 8.96
N LEU A 171 31.09 45.79 10.13
CA LEU A 171 31.34 44.38 10.45
C LEU A 171 30.66 43.43 9.44
N GLN A 172 29.40 43.71 9.07
CA GLN A 172 28.69 42.99 8.01
C GLN A 172 29.41 43.04 6.67
N SER A 173 29.93 44.20 6.30
CA SER A 173 30.64 44.41 5.03
C SER A 173 31.98 43.67 5.01
N TRP A 174 32.67 43.57 6.15
CA TRP A 174 33.96 42.88 6.23
C TRP A 174 33.83 41.36 6.21
N LEU A 175 32.82 40.82 6.91
CA LEU A 175 32.63 39.38 7.05
C LEU A 175 31.67 38.77 6.03
N GLY A 176 30.78 39.53 5.39
CA GLY A 176 29.84 39.00 4.39
C GLY A 176 28.92 37.88 4.89
N SER A 177 28.48 37.01 3.97
CA SER A 177 27.65 35.83 4.25
C SER A 177 28.22 34.58 3.56
N PRO A 178 28.05 33.37 4.12
CA PRO A 178 27.34 33.03 5.35
C PRO A 178 28.22 33.15 6.61
N CYS A 179 27.64 33.58 7.74
CA CYS A 179 28.31 33.72 9.04
C CYS A 179 27.46 33.16 10.19
N ILE A 180 28.13 32.81 11.29
CA ILE A 180 27.54 32.60 12.61
C ILE A 180 28.23 33.52 13.62
N TYR A 181 27.46 34.28 14.38
CA TYR A 181 27.95 35.24 15.37
C TYR A 181 27.59 34.80 16.78
N VAL A 182 28.53 34.94 17.72
CA VAL A 182 28.34 34.73 19.15
C VAL A 182 28.77 36.00 19.88
N TYR A 183 27.84 36.62 20.61
CA TYR A 183 28.06 37.87 21.33
C TYR A 183 27.93 37.62 22.84
N ASP A 184 29.05 37.61 23.55
CA ASP A 184 29.11 37.54 25.01
C ASP A 184 29.44 38.91 25.59
N CYS A 185 28.40 39.65 25.95
CA CYS A 185 28.48 40.96 26.58
C CYS A 185 27.14 41.34 27.21
N SER A 186 27.16 42.32 28.11
CA SER A 186 25.93 42.94 28.61
C SER A 186 25.24 43.76 27.50
N ALA A 187 23.91 43.84 27.51
CA ALA A 187 23.10 44.46 26.46
C ALA A 187 23.31 43.90 25.03
N ALA A 188 23.69 42.61 24.90
CA ALA A 188 23.96 41.96 23.60
C ALA A 188 22.76 41.99 22.64
N GLY A 189 21.52 42.06 23.14
CA GLY A 189 20.32 42.21 22.32
C GLY A 189 20.31 43.48 21.45
N ASN A 190 21.03 44.55 21.86
CA ASN A 190 21.21 45.73 21.01
C ASN A 190 21.99 45.40 19.73
N ILE A 191 22.97 44.49 19.82
CA ILE A 191 23.73 44.02 18.66
C ILE A 191 22.81 43.29 17.69
N LEU A 192 22.09 42.27 18.18
CA LEU A 192 21.24 41.42 17.34
C LEU A 192 20.15 42.23 16.62
N ASN A 193 19.44 43.09 17.35
CA ASN A 193 18.36 43.91 16.79
C ASN A 193 18.87 44.88 15.71
N ASN A 194 19.98 45.58 15.98
CA ASN A 194 20.52 46.56 15.03
C ASN A 194 21.23 45.89 13.85
N PHE A 195 21.87 44.73 14.06
CA PHE A 195 22.45 43.95 12.97
C PHE A 195 21.37 43.55 11.95
N ASN A 196 20.24 43.04 12.43
CA ASN A 196 19.12 42.68 11.55
C ASN A 196 18.52 43.89 10.84
N LYS A 197 18.33 45.02 11.54
CA LYS A 197 17.88 46.29 10.93
C LYS A 197 18.81 46.76 9.81
N PHE A 198 20.13 46.78 10.04
CA PHE A 198 21.10 47.16 9.01
C PHE A 198 21.12 46.19 7.82
N ALA A 199 20.94 44.89 8.07
CA ALA A 199 20.86 43.88 7.02
C ALA A 199 19.61 44.06 6.14
N GLU A 200 18.44 44.34 6.75
CA GLU A 200 17.20 44.65 6.04
C GLU A 200 17.32 45.95 5.24
N GLN A 201 17.93 46.98 5.81
CA GLN A 201 18.12 48.26 5.15
C GLN A 201 19.02 48.12 3.91
N LYS A 202 20.20 47.49 4.06
CA LYS A 202 21.10 47.20 2.92
C LYS A 202 20.40 46.37 1.84
N TYR A 203 19.53 45.44 2.23
CA TYR A 203 18.74 44.69 1.26
C TYR A 203 17.78 45.60 0.49
N ARG A 204 17.00 46.44 1.18
CA ARG A 204 16.07 47.38 0.52
C ARG A 204 16.79 48.32 -0.43
N GLU A 205 17.97 48.82 -0.04
CA GLU A 205 18.81 49.70 -0.86
C GLU A 205 19.39 48.97 -2.09
N SER A 206 19.79 47.70 -1.94
CA SER A 206 20.28 46.89 -3.07
C SER A 206 19.20 46.50 -4.09
N ARG A 207 17.91 46.64 -3.74
CA ARG A 207 16.75 46.17 -4.50
C ARG A 207 16.15 47.19 -5.47
N GLY A 208 16.87 48.27 -5.80
CA GLY A 208 16.44 49.25 -6.79
C GLY A 208 15.95 48.57 -8.09
N ALA A 209 14.63 48.65 -8.30
CA ALA A 209 13.82 48.20 -9.46
C ALA A 209 14.14 46.82 -10.09
N SER A 210 13.19 45.87 -9.90
CA SER A 210 12.99 44.60 -10.65
C SER A 210 13.95 43.41 -10.41
N GLY A 211 13.59 42.54 -9.46
CA GLY A 211 14.19 41.20 -9.27
C GLY A 211 13.37 40.35 -8.29
N PRO A 212 13.31 39.01 -8.44
CA PRO A 212 12.33 38.16 -7.77
C PRO A 212 12.49 38.06 -6.24
N SER A 213 11.47 37.50 -5.61
CA SER A 213 11.22 37.36 -4.16
C SER A 213 12.06 36.29 -3.47
N THR A 214 13.39 36.44 -3.45
CA THR A 214 14.27 35.63 -2.59
C THR A 214 14.77 36.45 -1.40
N VAL A 215 14.71 35.84 -0.20
CA VAL A 215 15.23 36.42 1.05
C VAL A 215 16.74 36.69 0.88
N PRO A 216 17.26 37.87 1.26
CA PRO A 216 18.67 38.21 1.06
C PRO A 216 19.64 37.29 1.82
N PRO A 217 20.84 37.02 1.27
CA PRO A 217 21.88 36.23 1.94
C PRO A 217 22.32 36.77 3.30
N SER A 218 22.21 38.08 3.54
CA SER A 218 22.53 38.73 4.82
C SER A 218 21.52 38.41 5.93
N LEU A 219 20.26 38.12 5.58
CA LEU A 219 19.22 37.68 6.52
C LEU A 219 19.29 36.17 6.81
N MET A 220 20.25 35.46 6.22
CA MET A 220 20.52 34.03 6.50
C MET A 220 21.65 33.82 7.52
N ASN A 221 22.26 34.89 8.03
CA ASN A 221 23.31 34.81 9.04
C ASN A 221 22.73 34.42 10.40
N ILE A 222 23.41 33.51 11.08
CA ILE A 222 22.99 33.00 12.39
C ILE A 222 23.61 33.86 13.49
N GLN A 223 22.87 34.19 14.54
CA GLN A 223 23.37 35.01 15.65
C GLN A 223 22.92 34.43 16.99
N LEU A 224 23.81 34.44 17.98
CA LEU A 224 23.56 34.07 19.37
C LEU A 224 24.05 35.21 20.27
N ALA A 225 23.17 35.75 21.11
CA ALA A 225 23.44 36.88 21.99
C ALA A 225 23.15 36.49 23.45
N ALA A 226 24.04 36.87 24.36
CA ALA A 226 24.01 36.44 25.76
C ALA A 226 22.79 36.94 26.55
N CYS A 227 22.27 38.13 26.26
CA CYS A 227 21.23 38.78 27.05
C CYS A 227 20.37 39.74 26.22
N GLY A 228 19.23 40.16 26.78
CA GLY A 228 18.34 41.15 26.18
C GLY A 228 18.95 42.57 26.09
N PRO A 229 18.32 43.49 25.33
CA PRO A 229 18.83 44.85 25.11
C PRO A 229 19.06 45.70 26.37
N ASN A 230 18.29 45.43 27.43
CA ASN A 230 18.31 46.18 28.69
C ASN A 230 18.85 45.33 29.86
N GLU A 231 19.41 44.16 29.59
CA GLU A 231 19.87 43.22 30.60
C GLU A 231 21.39 43.30 30.76
N SER A 232 21.88 42.85 31.92
CA SER A 232 23.32 42.74 32.19
C SER A 232 23.63 41.30 32.61
N LEU A 233 24.87 40.88 32.35
CA LEU A 233 25.31 39.52 32.65
C LEU A 233 25.28 39.24 34.16
N PRO A 234 25.05 37.98 34.58
CA PRO A 234 25.00 37.61 35.99
C PRO A 234 26.38 37.74 36.65
N LEU A 235 26.41 38.30 37.86
CA LEU A 235 27.64 38.57 38.62
C LEU A 235 27.84 37.65 39.84
N HIS A 236 27.13 36.51 39.88
CA HIS A 236 27.16 35.58 41.01
C HIS A 236 28.58 35.00 41.22
N PRO A 237 29.18 35.09 42.42
CA PRO A 237 30.59 34.73 42.66
C PRO A 237 30.97 33.29 42.29
N GLU A 238 30.03 32.36 42.43
CA GLU A 238 30.28 30.94 42.17
C GLU A 238 30.10 30.56 40.70
N LEU A 239 29.70 31.49 39.82
CA LEU A 239 29.62 31.29 38.38
C LEU A 239 30.81 31.92 37.66
N PRO A 240 31.14 31.45 36.44
CA PRO A 240 32.07 32.17 35.57
C PRO A 240 31.49 33.51 35.10
N ALA A 241 32.36 34.49 34.83
CA ALA A 241 31.99 35.77 34.25
C ALA A 241 31.51 35.59 32.80
N ASP A 242 32.10 34.64 32.06
CA ASP A 242 31.68 34.21 30.72
C ASP A 242 30.68 33.06 30.76
N LEU A 243 29.60 33.23 31.54
CA LEU A 243 28.58 32.18 31.69
C LEU A 243 27.96 31.76 30.36
N PHE A 244 27.70 32.71 29.44
CA PHE A 244 27.12 32.39 28.13
C PHE A 244 28.10 31.58 27.28
N THR A 245 29.35 32.04 27.16
CA THR A 245 30.40 31.30 26.47
C THR A 245 30.61 29.91 27.09
N SER A 246 30.72 29.83 28.41
CA SER A 246 30.87 28.57 29.16
C SER A 246 29.71 27.59 28.90
N CYS A 247 28.45 28.08 28.81
CA CYS A 247 27.31 27.25 28.41
C CYS A 247 27.47 26.71 26.99
N LEU A 248 27.93 27.55 26.05
CA LEU A 248 28.06 27.21 24.64
C LEU A 248 29.25 26.28 24.34
N THR A 249 30.35 26.40 25.06
CA THR A 249 31.61 25.71 24.75
C THR A 249 31.95 24.58 25.72
N SER A 250 31.47 24.66 26.96
CA SER A 250 31.66 23.68 28.04
C SER A 250 30.34 23.36 28.77
N PRO A 251 29.34 22.81 28.06
CA PRO A 251 27.97 22.67 28.58
C PRO A 251 27.89 21.75 29.79
N ILE A 252 28.62 20.63 29.80
CA ILE A 252 28.53 19.64 30.88
C ILE A 252 29.09 20.17 32.19
N GLU A 253 30.27 20.81 32.16
CA GLU A 253 30.88 21.42 33.34
C GLU A 253 29.97 22.51 33.92
N THR A 254 29.40 23.36 33.05
CA THR A 254 28.49 24.43 33.47
C THR A 254 27.18 23.88 34.04
N ALA A 255 26.58 22.87 33.40
CA ALA A 255 25.34 22.25 33.84
C ALA A 255 25.49 21.55 35.20
N LEU A 256 26.59 20.81 35.39
CA LEU A 256 26.86 20.12 36.65
C LEU A 256 27.14 21.10 37.80
N ARG A 257 27.90 22.17 37.53
CA ARG A 257 28.13 23.25 38.50
C ARG A 257 26.82 23.90 38.91
N TYR A 258 26.01 24.32 37.95
CA TYR A 258 24.69 24.89 38.19
C TYR A 258 23.80 23.95 39.02
N PHE A 259 23.76 22.66 38.68
CA PHE A 259 22.93 21.68 39.38
C PHE A 259 23.27 21.56 40.87
N VAL A 260 24.56 21.51 41.22
CA VAL A 260 25.03 21.44 42.62
C VAL A 260 24.69 22.73 43.38
N LEU A 261 24.75 23.89 42.72
CA LEU A 261 24.42 25.18 43.34
C LEU A 261 22.92 25.35 43.60
N GLN A 262 22.05 24.69 42.84
CA GLN A 262 20.60 24.81 42.99
C GLN A 262 19.99 23.89 44.04
N ARG A 263 20.46 22.64 44.10
CA ARG A 263 19.86 21.61 44.98
C ARG A 263 20.75 21.39 46.19
N ALA A 264 20.16 21.53 47.38
CA ALA A 264 20.74 20.97 48.61
C ALA A 264 20.68 19.44 48.50
N LEU A 265 21.63 18.84 47.81
CA LEU A 265 21.75 17.39 47.72
C LEU A 265 21.97 16.84 49.14
N PRO A 266 21.31 15.74 49.52
CA PRO A 266 21.54 15.09 50.82
C PRO A 266 22.93 14.40 50.95
N SER A 267 23.83 14.60 49.98
CA SER A 267 25.11 13.91 49.81
C SER A 267 26.29 14.90 49.91
N PRO A 268 27.49 14.49 50.39
CA PRO A 268 28.67 15.36 50.57
C PRO A 268 29.36 15.82 49.25
N VAL A 269 28.62 15.96 48.15
CA VAL A 269 29.18 16.28 46.83
C VAL A 269 29.45 17.79 46.73
N THR A 270 30.73 18.16 46.65
CA THR A 270 31.15 19.56 46.43
C THR A 270 31.41 19.85 44.96
N VAL A 271 31.39 21.13 44.58
CA VAL A 271 31.71 21.58 43.20
C VAL A 271 33.09 21.08 42.75
N GLU A 272 34.08 21.02 43.65
CA GLU A 272 35.43 20.53 43.34
C GLU A 272 35.47 19.03 43.01
N MET A 273 34.64 18.21 43.66
CA MET A 273 34.54 16.78 43.36
C MET A 273 33.95 16.57 41.97
N VAL A 274 32.93 17.35 41.62
CA VAL A 274 32.24 17.26 40.32
C VAL A 274 33.14 17.64 39.15
N MET A 275 34.01 18.64 39.32
CA MET A 275 34.98 19.02 38.29
C MET A 275 36.07 17.96 38.04
N LYS A 276 36.16 16.93 38.91
CA LYS A 276 37.08 15.80 38.76
C LYS A 276 36.36 14.50 38.34
N LEU A 277 35.19 14.61 37.71
CA LEU A 277 34.44 13.46 37.22
C LEU A 277 35.33 12.56 36.32
N PRO A 278 35.43 11.25 36.57
CA PRO A 278 36.32 10.40 35.81
C PRO A 278 35.85 10.22 34.35
N GLY A 279 36.80 10.21 33.42
CA GLY A 279 36.55 9.87 32.02
C GLY A 279 36.84 10.98 31.01
N LYS A 280 36.36 10.78 29.78
CA LYS A 280 36.50 11.73 28.67
C LYS A 280 35.14 11.91 27.99
N LEU A 281 34.85 13.11 27.49
CA LEU A 281 33.58 13.45 26.83
C LEU A 281 33.22 12.55 25.63
N GLN A 282 34.21 11.93 24.98
CA GLN A 282 34.02 11.05 23.82
C GLN A 282 33.75 9.59 24.22
N ASP A 283 34.13 9.18 25.43
CA ASP A 283 34.00 7.79 25.87
C ASP A 283 32.70 7.59 26.65
N ARG A 284 31.69 7.09 25.94
CA ARG A 284 30.33 6.84 26.45
C ARG A 284 30.26 5.79 27.55
N LYS A 285 31.34 5.03 27.80
CA LYS A 285 31.40 4.09 28.92
C LYS A 285 31.77 4.76 30.24
N THR A 286 32.34 5.95 30.18
CA THR A 286 32.73 6.73 31.36
C THR A 286 31.56 7.63 31.79
N PRO A 287 31.43 7.97 33.09
CA PRO A 287 30.34 8.83 33.56
C PRO A 287 30.30 10.18 32.83
N LEU A 288 31.47 10.76 32.56
CA LEU A 288 31.55 12.05 31.85
C LEU A 288 31.05 11.95 30.41
N GLY A 289 31.45 10.91 29.68
CA GLY A 289 31.01 10.70 28.30
C GLY A 289 29.57 10.21 28.19
N GLU A 290 29.07 9.46 29.17
CA GLU A 290 27.66 9.06 29.23
C GLU A 290 26.75 10.28 29.46
N LEU A 291 27.08 11.16 30.41
CA LEU A 291 26.35 12.41 30.62
C LEU A 291 26.36 13.31 29.39
N ASN A 292 27.50 13.44 28.71
CA ASN A 292 27.58 14.20 27.45
C ASN A 292 26.67 13.62 26.36
N TRP A 293 26.55 12.29 26.31
CA TRP A 293 25.69 11.61 25.36
C TRP A 293 24.20 11.78 25.70
N ILE A 294 23.82 11.66 26.97
CA ILE A 294 22.47 11.95 27.46
C ILE A 294 22.09 13.41 27.20
N PHE A 295 22.99 14.35 27.49
CA PHE A 295 22.79 15.79 27.23
C PHE A 295 22.51 16.05 25.74
N THR A 296 23.29 15.43 24.86
CA THR A 296 23.07 15.53 23.41
C THR A 296 21.71 14.96 23.00
N ALA A 297 21.29 13.84 23.58
CA ALA A 297 19.99 13.24 23.28
C ALA A 297 18.81 14.11 23.76
N ILE A 298 18.92 14.70 24.95
CA ILE A 298 17.89 15.56 25.54
C ILE A 298 17.75 16.87 24.76
N THR A 299 18.85 17.57 24.50
CA THR A 299 18.81 18.86 23.78
C THR A 299 18.31 18.71 22.34
N ASP A 300 18.71 17.65 21.65
CA ASP A 300 18.21 17.33 20.31
C ASP A 300 16.71 16.97 20.32
N THR A 301 16.26 16.31 21.39
CA THR A 301 14.83 15.99 21.60
C THR A 301 14.00 17.25 21.87
N ILE A 302 14.48 18.16 22.73
CA ILE A 302 13.79 19.43 23.00
C ILE A 302 13.66 20.23 21.70
N ALA A 303 14.74 20.37 20.95
CA ALA A 303 14.74 21.09 19.68
C ALA A 303 13.74 20.50 18.68
N TRP A 304 13.69 19.17 18.55
CA TRP A 304 12.77 18.51 17.62
C TRP A 304 11.30 18.74 17.96
N ASN A 305 10.96 18.75 19.25
CA ASN A 305 9.56 18.87 19.68
C ASN A 305 9.07 20.32 19.67
N VAL A 306 9.97 21.30 19.77
CA VAL A 306 9.62 22.72 19.84
C VAL A 306 9.73 23.41 18.47
N LEU A 307 10.71 23.04 17.65
CA LEU A 307 11.00 23.72 16.39
C LEU A 307 10.18 23.17 15.21
N ARG A 308 9.93 24.02 14.22
CA ARG A 308 9.41 23.59 12.92
C ARG A 308 10.47 22.76 12.18
N GLY A 309 10.03 21.77 11.40
CA GLY A 309 10.91 20.82 10.72
C GLY A 309 12.01 21.46 9.87
N ASP A 310 11.71 22.53 9.14
CA ASP A 310 12.70 23.22 8.29
C ASP A 310 13.78 23.94 9.12
N LEU A 311 13.37 24.62 10.20
CA LEU A 311 14.28 25.30 11.10
C LEU A 311 15.15 24.31 11.88
N PHE A 312 14.57 23.20 12.33
CA PHE A 312 15.31 22.11 12.96
C PHE A 312 16.38 21.54 12.02
N LYS A 313 16.02 21.23 10.76
CA LYS A 313 16.98 20.75 9.76
C LYS A 313 18.12 21.75 9.54
N GLN A 314 17.80 23.05 9.42
CA GLN A 314 18.78 24.11 9.22
C GLN A 314 19.77 24.21 10.39
N LEU A 315 19.28 24.22 11.63
CA LEU A 315 20.11 24.51 12.81
C LEU A 315 20.79 23.27 13.41
N PHE A 316 20.10 22.12 13.43
CA PHE A 316 20.56 20.91 14.14
C PHE A 316 21.12 19.82 13.22
N ARG A 317 21.04 19.96 11.89
CA ARG A 317 21.47 18.91 10.94
C ARG A 317 22.40 19.40 9.82
N GLN A 318 22.33 20.65 9.39
CA GLN A 318 23.10 21.16 8.25
C GLN A 318 24.62 21.23 8.52
N ASP A 319 25.02 21.80 9.67
CA ASP A 319 26.41 22.02 10.06
C ASP A 319 26.63 21.55 11.51
N LEU A 320 27.69 20.76 11.74
CA LEU A 320 28.05 20.21 13.04
C LEU A 320 28.33 21.29 14.09
N MET A 321 28.99 22.38 13.68
CA MET A 321 29.31 23.49 14.60
C MET A 321 28.04 24.21 15.06
N VAL A 322 27.19 24.57 14.10
CA VAL A 322 25.91 25.23 14.37
C VAL A 322 25.03 24.35 15.25
N ALA A 323 24.94 23.05 14.94
CA ALA A 323 24.18 22.08 15.73
C ALA A 323 24.72 21.93 17.17
N ALA A 324 26.03 22.02 17.36
CA ALA A 324 26.62 22.02 18.71
C ALA A 324 26.27 23.29 19.48
N LEU A 325 26.45 24.45 18.86
CA LEU A 325 26.14 25.73 19.49
C LEU A 325 24.66 25.87 19.84
N PHE A 326 23.75 25.46 18.97
CA PHE A 326 22.31 25.53 19.29
C PHE A 326 21.85 24.52 20.34
N ARG A 327 22.41 23.30 20.37
CA ARG A 327 22.15 22.36 21.49
C ARG A 327 22.56 22.98 22.82
N ASN A 328 23.75 23.58 22.84
CA ASN A 328 24.32 24.18 24.02
C ASN A 328 23.62 25.52 24.38
N PHE A 329 23.07 26.22 23.38
CA PHE A 329 22.24 27.42 23.59
C PHE A 329 20.95 27.11 24.35
N LEU A 330 20.35 25.93 24.17
CA LEU A 330 19.17 25.53 24.97
C LEU A 330 19.52 25.44 26.47
N LEU A 331 20.74 25.00 26.80
CA LEU A 331 21.24 25.01 28.17
C LEU A 331 21.48 26.45 28.66
N ALA A 332 22.05 27.31 27.82
CA ALA A 332 22.22 28.73 28.14
C ALA A 332 20.88 29.39 28.44
N GLU A 333 19.85 29.13 27.62
CA GLU A 333 18.48 29.61 27.84
C GLU A 333 17.95 29.18 29.21
N ARG A 334 18.18 27.92 29.61
CA ARG A 334 17.74 27.40 30.91
C ARG A 334 18.48 28.04 32.09
N ILE A 335 19.81 28.05 32.06
CA ILE A 335 20.64 28.52 33.19
C ILE A 335 20.54 30.04 33.34
N MET A 336 20.67 30.79 32.24
CA MET A 336 20.72 32.25 32.31
C MET A 336 19.38 32.85 32.73
N ARG A 337 18.26 32.26 32.31
CA ARG A 337 16.91 32.70 32.73
C ARG A 337 16.71 32.58 34.24
N HIS A 338 17.29 31.58 34.88
CA HIS A 338 17.27 31.46 36.34
C HIS A 338 17.93 32.67 37.03
N TYR A 339 18.97 33.23 36.41
CA TYR A 339 19.65 34.44 36.88
C TYR A 339 19.14 35.73 36.20
N GLN A 340 17.88 35.76 35.77
CA GLN A 340 17.20 36.94 35.19
C GLN A 340 17.87 37.49 33.92
N CYS A 341 18.53 36.62 33.16
CA CYS A 341 19.22 36.97 31.93
C CYS A 341 18.63 36.13 30.78
N ASN A 342 18.18 36.76 29.69
CA ASN A 342 17.47 36.12 28.60
C ASN A 342 18.34 36.11 27.32
N PRO A 343 18.98 34.97 27.00
CA PRO A 343 19.71 34.82 25.75
C PRO A 343 18.77 34.94 24.54
N MET A 344 19.26 35.56 23.47
CA MET A 344 18.52 35.75 22.22
C MET A 344 19.24 35.05 21.07
N SER A 345 18.48 34.52 20.10
CA SER A 345 19.03 33.93 18.88
C SER A 345 18.34 34.48 17.64
N TYR A 346 19.05 34.42 16.52
CA TYR A 346 18.48 34.61 15.20
C TYR A 346 18.88 33.43 14.29
N PRO A 347 17.93 32.67 13.71
CA PRO A 347 16.48 32.80 13.88
C PRO A 347 16.00 32.64 15.35
N GLU A 348 14.88 33.27 15.67
CA GLU A 348 14.30 33.23 17.02
C GLU A 348 13.75 31.83 17.32
N LEU A 349 14.08 31.30 18.50
CA LEU A 349 13.56 30.02 18.99
C LEU A 349 12.38 30.26 19.93
N PRO A 350 11.33 29.41 19.91
CA PRO A 350 10.34 29.38 20.99
C PRO A 350 11.01 28.99 22.32
N PRO A 351 10.40 29.36 23.47
CA PRO A 351 11.00 29.10 24.78
C PRO A 351 11.18 27.61 25.04
N THR A 352 12.39 27.21 25.46
CA THR A 352 12.75 25.79 25.70
C THR A 352 13.16 25.46 27.13
N HIS A 353 13.33 26.47 27.99
CA HIS A 353 13.85 26.33 29.36
C HIS A 353 12.98 25.47 30.30
N ASP A 354 11.64 25.52 30.15
CA ASP A 354 10.68 24.80 31.01
C ASP A 354 10.20 23.46 30.42
N HIS A 355 10.88 22.96 29.40
CA HIS A 355 10.47 21.72 28.74
C HIS A 355 10.73 20.49 29.64
N SER A 356 9.75 19.57 29.75
CA SER A 356 9.79 18.41 30.65
C SER A 356 11.00 17.46 30.50
N MET A 357 11.63 17.44 29.33
CA MET A 357 12.87 16.65 29.14
C MET A 357 14.05 17.15 29.98
N TRP A 358 14.01 18.39 30.49
CA TRP A 358 14.98 18.86 31.47
C TRP A 358 14.86 18.16 32.83
N ASP A 359 13.67 17.69 33.21
CA ASP A 359 13.49 16.89 34.42
C ASP A 359 14.22 15.55 34.31
N ALA A 360 14.22 14.95 33.10
CA ALA A 360 14.97 13.73 32.82
C ALA A 360 16.49 13.96 32.85
N TRP A 361 16.97 15.14 32.42
CA TRP A 361 18.37 15.54 32.57
C TRP A 361 18.76 15.64 34.04
N ASP A 362 17.94 16.34 34.83
CA ASP A 362 18.18 16.53 36.26
C ASP A 362 18.23 15.20 37.01
N LEU A 363 17.35 14.26 36.68
CA LEU A 363 17.37 12.90 37.25
C LEU A 363 18.64 12.14 36.85
N ALA A 364 19.04 12.18 35.57
CA ALA A 364 20.25 11.50 35.10
C ALA A 364 21.51 12.04 35.79
N VAL A 365 21.59 13.37 35.97
CA VAL A 365 22.69 14.02 36.70
C VAL A 365 22.68 13.61 38.18
N ASP A 366 21.53 13.64 38.86
CA ASP A 366 21.41 13.24 40.26
C ASP A 366 21.89 11.80 40.49
N VAL A 367 21.44 10.86 39.66
CA VAL A 367 21.86 9.45 39.73
C VAL A 367 23.36 9.28 39.51
N CYS A 368 23.95 10.02 38.55
CA CYS A 368 25.39 9.98 38.31
C CYS A 368 26.18 10.56 39.49
N LEU A 369 25.75 11.71 40.03
CA LEU A 369 26.48 12.41 41.10
C LEU A 369 26.40 11.68 42.45
N ARG A 370 25.33 10.93 42.73
CA ARG A 370 25.25 10.08 43.94
C ARG A 370 26.30 8.97 43.97
N GLN A 371 26.75 8.49 42.81
CA GLN A 371 27.79 7.47 42.73
C GLN A 371 29.20 8.07 42.91
N LEU A 372 29.36 9.39 42.72
CA LEU A 372 30.66 10.06 42.66
C LEU A 372 31.54 9.85 43.91
N PRO A 373 31.03 9.95 45.16
CA PRO A 373 31.87 9.73 46.34
C PRO A 373 32.55 8.36 46.37
N VAL A 374 31.81 7.31 45.96
CA VAL A 374 32.29 5.92 45.93
C VAL A 374 33.22 5.66 44.73
N LEU A 375 33.00 6.36 43.62
CA LEU A 375 33.88 6.29 42.44
C LEU A 375 35.23 6.95 42.70
N VAL A 376 35.24 8.05 43.45
CA VAL A 376 36.47 8.77 43.82
C VAL A 376 37.27 8.00 44.88
N SER A 377 36.61 7.27 45.79
CA SER A 377 37.29 6.35 46.72
C SER A 377 37.82 5.08 46.04
N GLY A 378 37.35 4.76 44.83
CA GLY A 378 37.75 3.58 44.06
C GLY A 378 37.12 2.28 44.55
N GLU A 379 36.05 2.36 45.35
CA GLU A 379 35.43 1.21 46.03
C GLU A 379 34.42 0.45 45.15
N SER A 380 33.96 1.02 44.04
CA SER A 380 32.97 0.40 43.14
C SER A 380 33.21 0.78 41.67
N GLU A 381 32.78 -0.10 40.76
CA GLU A 381 32.64 0.22 39.33
C GLU A 381 31.42 1.12 39.08
N TYR A 382 31.47 1.89 37.98
CA TYR A 382 30.40 2.79 37.56
C TYR A 382 29.17 2.04 37.06
N GLN A 383 27.99 2.39 37.58
CA GLN A 383 26.72 1.86 37.11
C GLN A 383 26.09 2.84 36.12
N HIS A 384 25.89 2.35 34.90
CA HIS A 384 25.29 3.09 33.79
C HIS A 384 23.87 3.58 34.09
N SER A 385 23.53 4.75 33.55
CA SER A 385 22.18 5.32 33.66
C SER A 385 21.12 4.48 32.93
N THR A 386 19.93 4.33 33.53
CA THR A 386 18.76 3.69 32.92
C THR A 386 18.02 4.58 31.91
N PHE A 387 18.48 5.83 31.70
CA PHE A 387 17.83 6.83 30.86
C PHE A 387 17.40 6.28 29.49
N PHE A 388 18.31 5.64 28.74
CA PHE A 388 17.99 5.15 27.40
C PHE A 388 16.96 4.02 27.42
N ASP A 389 17.01 3.13 28.42
CA ASP A 389 16.03 2.05 28.54
C ASP A 389 14.63 2.56 28.90
N GLU A 390 14.54 3.57 29.76
CA GLU A 390 13.27 4.23 30.11
C GLU A 390 12.66 4.93 28.90
N GLN A 391 13.47 5.65 28.12
CA GLN A 391 13.00 6.36 26.92
C GLN A 391 12.58 5.40 25.81
N LEU A 392 13.29 4.28 25.61
CA LEU A 392 12.85 3.22 24.69
C LEU A 392 11.55 2.56 25.16
N THR A 393 11.35 2.43 26.47
CA THR A 393 10.10 1.90 27.05
C THR A 393 8.95 2.86 26.78
N ALA A 394 9.13 4.16 27.02
CA ALA A 394 8.13 5.19 26.71
C ALA A 394 7.78 5.21 25.21
N PHE A 395 8.77 5.05 24.33
CA PHE A 395 8.53 4.91 22.89
C PHE A 395 7.72 3.65 22.54
N GLY A 396 7.99 2.52 23.21
CA GLY A 396 7.19 1.30 23.09
C GLY A 396 5.73 1.50 23.48
N VAL A 397 5.47 2.17 24.61
CA VAL A 397 4.10 2.51 25.06
C VAL A 397 3.40 3.44 24.06
N TRP A 398 4.14 4.40 23.48
CA TRP A 398 3.59 5.27 22.44
C TRP A 398 3.20 4.47 21.17
N LEU A 399 3.97 3.47 20.76
CA LEU A 399 3.63 2.64 19.60
C LEU A 399 2.32 1.86 19.80
N GLU A 400 2.09 1.36 21.01
CA GLU A 400 0.89 0.61 21.37
C GLU A 400 -0.38 1.49 21.40
N ARG A 401 -0.29 2.71 21.94
CA ARG A 401 -1.48 3.55 22.22
C ARG A 401 -1.50 4.89 21.48
N GLY A 402 -0.35 5.54 21.33
CA GLY A 402 -0.20 6.89 20.78
C GLY A 402 -0.27 6.95 19.25
N SER A 403 -0.05 5.83 18.56
CA SER A 403 -0.06 5.76 17.10
C SER A 403 -1.41 6.07 16.44
N ILE A 404 -2.52 6.00 17.19
CA ILE A 404 -3.89 6.26 16.68
C ILE A 404 -4.07 7.73 16.29
N TYR A 405 -3.46 8.65 17.02
CA TYR A 405 -3.65 10.10 16.83
C TYR A 405 -2.61 10.74 15.90
N GLN A 406 -1.69 9.95 15.33
CA GLN A 406 -0.60 10.39 14.44
C GLN A 406 0.26 11.56 14.97
N LYS A 407 0.26 11.82 16.28
CA LYS A 407 1.11 12.85 16.89
C LYS A 407 2.56 12.35 16.95
N PRO A 408 3.55 13.11 16.45
CA PRO A 408 4.96 12.71 16.48
C PRO A 408 5.43 12.22 17.87
N PRO A 409 6.09 11.06 17.97
CA PRO A 409 6.65 10.57 19.22
C PRO A 409 7.82 11.44 19.68
N GLN A 410 7.77 11.87 20.93
CA GLN A 410 8.78 12.74 21.53
C GLN A 410 10.17 12.08 21.53
N GLN A 411 10.22 10.76 21.73
CA GLN A 411 11.46 9.97 21.91
C GLN A 411 12.19 9.65 20.60
N LEU A 412 11.66 10.03 19.43
CA LEU A 412 12.23 9.62 18.15
C LEU A 412 13.69 10.07 17.92
N PRO A 413 14.12 11.30 18.32
CA PRO A 413 15.53 11.69 18.28
C PRO A 413 16.41 10.87 19.24
N ILE A 414 15.86 10.42 20.37
CA ILE A 414 16.57 9.56 21.33
C ILE A 414 16.84 8.19 20.71
N VAL A 415 15.85 7.61 20.00
CA VAL A 415 16.04 6.35 19.27
C VAL A 415 17.23 6.45 18.30
N LEU A 416 17.37 7.58 17.60
CA LEU A 416 18.52 7.83 16.72
C LEU A 416 19.85 7.83 17.49
N GLN A 417 19.91 8.48 18.66
CA GLN A 417 21.11 8.46 19.50
C GLN A 417 21.45 7.05 20.00
N VAL A 418 20.42 6.25 20.32
CA VAL A 418 20.60 4.87 20.79
C VAL A 418 21.13 3.95 19.69
N LEU A 419 20.84 4.19 18.41
CA LEU A 419 21.40 3.38 17.29
C LEU A 419 22.93 3.38 17.27
N LEU A 420 23.55 4.43 17.83
CA LEU A 420 25.00 4.54 17.97
C LEU A 420 25.56 3.68 19.12
N SER A 421 24.72 3.24 20.06
CA SER A 421 25.09 2.27 21.10
C SER A 421 25.22 0.87 20.50
N GLN A 422 25.99 -0.01 21.15
CA GLN A 422 25.95 -1.45 20.86
C GLN A 422 24.92 -2.17 21.73
N VAL A 423 24.76 -1.77 23.00
CA VAL A 423 23.97 -2.48 24.01
C VAL A 423 22.48 -2.48 23.67
N HIS A 424 21.91 -1.30 23.40
CA HIS A 424 20.46 -1.15 23.17
C HIS A 424 20.09 -1.13 21.68
N ARG A 425 21.05 -1.40 20.78
CA ARG A 425 20.86 -1.25 19.32
C ARG A 425 19.76 -2.15 18.79
N SER A 426 19.79 -3.43 19.15
CA SER A 426 18.81 -4.42 18.68
C SER A 426 17.39 -4.03 19.09
N ARG A 427 17.21 -3.62 20.35
CA ARG A 427 15.94 -3.11 20.88
C ARG A 427 15.46 -1.84 20.15
N ALA A 428 16.36 -0.87 19.94
CA ALA A 428 16.03 0.37 19.24
C ALA A 428 15.65 0.13 17.78
N LEU A 429 16.35 -0.76 17.07
CA LEU A 429 16.01 -1.16 15.71
C LEU A 429 14.66 -1.89 15.66
N GLY A 430 14.37 -2.79 16.60
CA GLY A 430 13.07 -3.46 16.67
C GLY A 430 11.90 -2.49 16.88
N LEU A 431 12.07 -1.49 17.76
CA LEU A 431 11.06 -0.44 17.96
C LEU A 431 10.95 0.49 16.74
N LEU A 432 12.07 0.81 16.09
CA LEU A 432 12.08 1.59 14.86
C LEU A 432 11.35 0.86 13.72
N SER A 433 11.55 -0.45 13.55
CA SER A 433 10.81 -1.25 12.59
C SER A 433 9.29 -1.15 12.84
N LYS A 434 8.85 -1.29 14.09
CA LYS A 434 7.44 -1.10 14.47
C LYS A 434 6.91 0.31 14.19
N PHE A 435 7.77 1.33 14.31
CA PHE A 435 7.40 2.71 14.00
C PHE A 435 7.23 2.93 12.49
N LEU A 436 8.17 2.45 11.68
CA LEU A 436 8.10 2.58 10.22
C LEU A 436 6.95 1.74 9.62
N ASP A 437 6.52 0.69 10.31
CA ASP A 437 5.36 -0.13 9.95
C ASP A 437 4.03 0.65 10.00
N LEU A 438 3.97 1.80 10.68
CA LEU A 438 2.76 2.64 10.73
C LEU A 438 2.40 3.29 9.39
N GLY A 439 3.28 3.22 8.39
CA GLY A 439 3.06 3.67 7.02
C GLY A 439 3.97 4.83 6.57
N PRO A 440 3.74 5.39 5.37
CA PRO A 440 4.65 6.33 4.72
C PRO A 440 4.93 7.61 5.52
N TRP A 441 3.96 8.09 6.30
CA TRP A 441 4.11 9.29 7.14
C TRP A 441 5.19 9.10 8.22
N ALA A 442 5.27 7.91 8.82
CA ALA A 442 6.25 7.59 9.85
C ALA A 442 7.66 7.47 9.25
N VAL A 443 7.76 6.91 8.04
CA VAL A 443 9.01 6.87 7.26
C VAL A 443 9.51 8.29 6.97
N ASN A 444 8.65 9.16 6.45
CA ASN A 444 9.01 10.56 6.19
C ASN A 444 9.46 11.28 7.47
N LEU A 445 8.80 11.04 8.60
CA LEU A 445 9.18 11.61 9.89
C LEU A 445 10.58 11.12 10.32
N ALA A 446 10.84 9.82 10.25
CA ALA A 446 12.15 9.25 10.61
C ALA A 446 13.28 9.76 9.70
N LEU A 447 13.02 9.89 8.40
CA LEU A 447 13.98 10.46 7.44
C LEU A 447 14.25 11.94 7.72
N SER A 448 13.22 12.71 8.07
CA SER A 448 13.35 14.14 8.40
C SER A 448 14.22 14.42 9.64
N ILE A 449 14.21 13.51 10.62
CA ILE A 449 15.08 13.56 11.81
C ILE A 449 16.54 13.24 11.46
N GLY A 450 16.78 12.55 10.35
CA GLY A 450 18.11 12.20 9.86
C GLY A 450 18.55 10.79 10.25
N ILE A 451 17.65 9.81 10.27
CA ILE A 451 17.99 8.42 10.59
C ILE A 451 18.81 7.73 9.50
N PHE A 452 18.69 8.20 8.26
CA PHE A 452 19.23 7.55 7.06
C PHE A 452 20.73 7.24 7.11
N PRO A 453 21.64 8.18 7.46
CA PRO A 453 23.07 7.90 7.49
C PRO A 453 23.47 6.82 8.50
N TYR A 454 22.70 6.67 9.58
CA TYR A 454 22.96 5.66 10.62
C TYR A 454 22.59 4.28 10.14
N VAL A 455 21.40 4.13 9.55
CA VAL A 455 20.92 2.85 9.00
C VAL A 455 21.79 2.41 7.81
N LEU A 456 22.23 3.35 6.96
CA LEU A 456 23.17 3.07 5.87
C LEU A 456 24.51 2.53 6.39
N LYS A 457 25.08 3.16 7.42
CA LYS A 457 26.33 2.69 8.03
C LYS A 457 26.18 1.32 8.69
N LEU A 458 25.01 1.00 9.24
CA LEU A 458 24.76 -0.29 9.87
C LEU A 458 24.76 -1.48 8.89
N LEU A 459 24.58 -1.25 7.58
CA LEU A 459 24.73 -2.30 6.56
C LEU A 459 26.15 -2.88 6.48
N GLN A 460 27.16 -2.16 6.99
CA GLN A 460 28.53 -2.65 7.07
C GLN A 460 28.77 -3.57 8.28
N SER A 461 27.78 -3.73 9.17
CA SER A 461 27.89 -4.56 10.36
C SER A 461 27.78 -6.05 10.03
N PRO A 462 28.68 -6.91 10.55
CA PRO A 462 28.61 -8.36 10.35
C PRO A 462 27.59 -9.05 11.29
N ALA A 463 26.98 -8.32 12.22
CA ALA A 463 26.13 -8.88 13.26
C ALA A 463 24.81 -9.45 12.69
N ALA A 464 24.55 -10.74 12.95
CA ALA A 464 23.45 -11.47 12.33
C ALA A 464 22.07 -11.07 12.88
N ASP A 465 21.99 -10.69 14.16
CA ASP A 465 20.79 -10.22 14.85
C ASP A 465 20.24 -8.91 14.28
N LEU A 466 21.09 -8.13 13.60
CA LEU A 466 20.68 -6.87 12.96
C LEU A 466 20.03 -7.08 11.58
N LYS A 467 20.22 -8.24 10.95
CA LYS A 467 19.71 -8.52 9.58
C LYS A 467 18.19 -8.33 9.45
N PRO A 468 17.34 -9.00 10.25
CA PRO A 468 15.89 -8.88 10.07
C PRO A 468 15.35 -7.44 10.22
N PRO A 469 15.69 -6.65 11.27
CA PRO A 469 15.18 -5.30 11.36
C PRO A 469 15.78 -4.37 10.30
N LEU A 470 17.04 -4.54 9.88
CA LEU A 470 17.64 -3.71 8.82
C LEU A 470 17.00 -3.96 7.46
N VAL A 471 16.75 -5.22 7.09
CA VAL A 471 16.02 -5.56 5.86
C VAL A 471 14.64 -4.92 5.87
N PHE A 472 13.92 -5.03 6.99
CA PHE A 472 12.60 -4.42 7.14
C PHE A 472 12.64 -2.89 7.00
N ILE A 473 13.55 -2.21 7.71
CA ILE A 473 13.70 -0.75 7.66
C ILE A 473 14.00 -0.29 6.23
N TRP A 474 14.91 -0.97 5.52
CA TRP A 474 15.25 -0.61 4.15
C TRP A 474 14.13 -0.86 3.15
N ALA A 475 13.35 -1.92 3.32
CA ALA A 475 12.14 -2.15 2.54
C ALA A 475 11.15 -0.98 2.72
N ARG A 476 10.92 -0.52 3.96
CA ARG A 476 10.05 0.63 4.24
C ARG A 476 10.57 1.95 3.66
N ILE A 477 11.88 2.20 3.75
CA ILE A 477 12.50 3.42 3.20
C ILE A 477 12.37 3.46 1.68
N LEU A 478 12.74 2.37 0.99
CA LEU A 478 12.70 2.33 -0.48
C LEU A 478 11.28 2.28 -1.05
N ALA A 479 10.31 1.75 -0.31
CA ALA A 479 8.90 1.80 -0.70
C ALA A 479 8.37 3.25 -0.78
N VAL A 480 8.93 4.16 0.02
CA VAL A 480 8.53 5.58 0.06
C VAL A 480 9.43 6.46 -0.82
N ASP A 481 10.75 6.31 -0.72
CA ASP A 481 11.71 7.14 -1.46
C ASP A 481 12.74 6.30 -2.24
N GLY A 482 12.49 6.15 -3.54
CA GLY A 482 13.38 5.46 -4.48
C GLY A 482 14.70 6.19 -4.73
N SER A 483 14.87 7.46 -4.35
CA SER A 483 16.13 8.19 -4.58
C SER A 483 17.31 7.67 -3.75
N CYS A 484 17.05 6.82 -2.75
CA CYS A 484 18.06 6.21 -1.89
C CYS A 484 18.96 5.20 -2.62
N GLN A 485 18.61 4.78 -3.84
CA GLN A 485 19.42 3.89 -4.69
C GLN A 485 20.86 4.38 -4.89
N GLN A 486 21.06 5.69 -5.11
CA GLN A 486 22.38 6.26 -5.36
C GLN A 486 23.31 6.13 -4.15
N ASP A 487 22.76 6.23 -2.94
CA ASP A 487 23.49 6.13 -1.69
C ASP A 487 23.85 4.65 -1.39
N LEU A 488 22.96 3.71 -1.70
CA LEU A 488 23.24 2.27 -1.63
C LEU A 488 24.35 1.83 -2.58
N LEU A 489 24.41 2.38 -3.80
CA LEU A 489 25.48 2.10 -4.75
C LEU A 489 26.83 2.62 -4.23
N ARG A 490 26.86 3.86 -3.75
CA ARG A 490 28.09 4.54 -3.29
C ARG A 490 28.80 3.79 -2.17
N ASP A 491 28.04 3.24 -1.22
CA ASP A 491 28.57 2.56 -0.04
C ASP A 491 28.57 1.02 -0.19
N ASN A 492 28.29 0.49 -1.39
CA ASN A 492 28.13 -0.95 -1.67
C ASN A 492 27.09 -1.67 -0.78
N GLY A 493 26.07 -0.95 -0.31
CA GLY A 493 25.03 -1.48 0.58
C GLY A 493 24.16 -2.57 -0.07
N TYR A 494 24.03 -2.57 -1.40
CA TYR A 494 23.25 -3.57 -2.14
C TYR A 494 23.78 -5.01 -1.95
N LYS A 495 25.09 -5.18 -1.75
CA LYS A 495 25.73 -6.50 -1.50
C LYS A 495 25.20 -7.16 -0.23
N TYR A 496 24.80 -6.36 0.77
CA TYR A 496 24.22 -6.85 2.01
C TYR A 496 22.95 -7.68 1.74
N PHE A 497 22.06 -7.18 0.88
CA PHE A 497 20.79 -7.84 0.56
C PHE A 497 20.97 -9.04 -0.38
N ILE A 498 21.94 -8.98 -1.31
CA ILE A 498 22.31 -10.12 -2.16
C ILE A 498 22.79 -11.30 -1.31
N ASN A 499 23.65 -11.03 -0.32
CA ASN A 499 24.17 -12.05 0.60
C ASN A 499 23.08 -12.71 1.45
N ILE A 500 21.96 -12.03 1.71
CA ILE A 500 20.80 -12.58 2.45
C ILE A 500 19.92 -13.42 1.51
N LEU A 501 19.76 -12.99 0.26
CA LEU A 501 18.99 -13.71 -0.76
C LEU A 501 19.71 -14.98 -1.26
N SER A 502 21.05 -14.99 -1.20
CA SER A 502 21.89 -16.09 -1.67
C SER A 502 21.53 -17.44 -1.03
N PRO A 503 21.49 -18.55 -1.81
CA PRO A 503 21.17 -19.87 -1.27
C PRO A 503 22.19 -20.41 -0.27
N SER A 504 23.42 -19.90 -0.28
CA SER A 504 24.47 -20.27 0.68
C SER A 504 24.30 -19.62 2.06
N SER A 505 23.36 -18.68 2.20
CA SER A 505 23.12 -17.94 3.43
C SER A 505 22.17 -18.72 4.34
N ILE A 506 22.69 -19.24 5.45
CA ILE A 506 21.90 -19.86 6.52
C ILE A 506 21.46 -18.76 7.49
N LEU A 507 20.16 -18.44 7.50
CA LEU A 507 19.56 -17.47 8.41
C LEU A 507 18.69 -18.22 9.42
N ASN A 508 19.13 -18.28 10.68
CA ASN A 508 18.31 -18.81 11.78
C ASN A 508 17.29 -17.75 12.25
N ILE A 509 16.39 -17.33 11.36
CA ILE A 509 15.41 -16.26 11.60
C ILE A 509 14.00 -16.81 11.34
N PRO A 510 12.99 -16.47 12.17
CA PRO A 510 11.59 -16.77 11.85
C PRO A 510 11.16 -16.08 10.54
N ASN A 511 10.26 -16.69 9.78
CA ASN A 511 9.76 -16.17 8.50
C ASN A 511 10.87 -15.79 7.50
N GLU A 512 11.85 -16.67 7.32
CA GLU A 512 13.00 -16.45 6.43
C GLU A 512 12.58 -16.05 5.00
N ALA A 513 11.51 -16.66 4.48
CA ALA A 513 11.01 -16.37 3.13
C ALA A 513 10.51 -14.93 2.96
N GLU A 514 9.80 -14.38 3.95
CA GLU A 514 9.31 -12.99 3.92
C GLU A 514 10.48 -11.99 3.90
N HIS A 515 11.49 -12.23 4.73
CA HIS A 515 12.71 -11.39 4.73
C HIS A 515 13.48 -11.50 3.42
N ARG A 516 13.54 -12.68 2.81
CA ARG A 516 14.11 -12.84 1.46
C ARG A 516 13.28 -12.12 0.40
N ALA A 517 11.95 -12.13 0.50
CA ALA A 517 11.08 -11.39 -0.40
C ALA A 517 11.32 -9.87 -0.29
N MET A 518 11.51 -9.36 0.93
CA MET A 518 11.94 -7.96 1.16
C MET A 518 13.29 -7.65 0.51
N CYS A 519 14.27 -8.58 0.57
CA CYS A 519 15.55 -8.41 -0.13
C CYS A 519 15.37 -8.37 -1.66
N ALA A 520 14.54 -9.26 -2.22
CA ALA A 520 14.21 -9.25 -3.64
C ALA A 520 13.50 -7.93 -4.04
N PHE A 521 12.60 -7.41 -3.20
CA PHE A 521 12.00 -6.09 -3.36
C PHE A 521 13.03 -4.95 -3.34
N ILE A 522 13.93 -4.93 -2.36
CA ILE A 522 14.99 -3.91 -2.24
C ILE A 522 15.86 -3.92 -3.50
N LEU A 523 16.23 -5.09 -4.02
CA LEU A 523 17.01 -5.23 -5.24
C LEU A 523 16.21 -4.85 -6.50
N ALA A 524 14.92 -5.18 -6.57
CA ALA A 524 14.03 -4.75 -7.65
C ALA A 524 13.92 -3.22 -7.69
N MET A 525 13.72 -2.60 -6.52
CA MET A 525 13.75 -1.14 -6.38
C MET A 525 15.12 -0.59 -6.74
N PHE A 526 16.23 -1.24 -6.35
CA PHE A 526 17.58 -0.80 -6.71
C PHE A 526 17.81 -0.74 -8.24
N CYS A 527 17.22 -1.66 -9.00
CA CYS A 527 17.30 -1.68 -10.47
C CYS A 527 16.31 -0.72 -11.16
N THR A 528 15.26 -0.27 -10.48
CA THR A 528 14.15 0.47 -11.10
C THR A 528 14.61 1.83 -11.61
N ASN A 529 14.57 2.02 -12.94
CA ASN A 529 15.00 3.24 -13.65
C ASN A 529 16.44 3.67 -13.31
N PHE A 530 17.32 2.72 -12.95
CA PHE A 530 18.69 3.00 -12.52
C PHE A 530 19.71 2.06 -13.15
N SER A 531 20.29 2.47 -14.29
CA SER A 531 21.22 1.65 -15.08
C SER A 531 22.51 1.28 -14.33
N GLN A 532 23.03 2.18 -13.49
CA GLN A 532 24.20 1.88 -12.66
C GLN A 532 23.90 0.77 -11.64
N GLY A 533 22.69 0.72 -11.10
CA GLY A 533 22.24 -0.36 -10.21
C GLY A 533 22.14 -1.70 -10.94
N GLN A 534 21.57 -1.71 -12.16
CA GLN A 534 21.50 -2.91 -12.99
C GLN A 534 22.90 -3.47 -13.31
N MET A 535 23.86 -2.61 -13.68
CA MET A 535 25.25 -3.02 -13.93
C MET A 535 25.92 -3.59 -12.67
N ALA A 536 25.67 -3.00 -11.49
CA ALA A 536 26.19 -3.51 -10.23
C ALA A 536 25.59 -4.88 -9.87
N CYS A 537 24.28 -5.07 -10.04
CA CYS A 537 23.62 -6.37 -9.83
C CYS A 537 24.14 -7.46 -10.79
N LYS A 538 24.47 -7.10 -12.04
CA LYS A 538 25.11 -8.02 -12.98
C LYS A 538 26.46 -8.50 -12.48
N SER A 539 27.30 -7.58 -11.99
CA SER A 539 28.64 -7.94 -11.51
C SER A 539 28.64 -8.92 -10.33
N GLU A 540 27.54 -8.97 -9.57
CA GLU A 540 27.36 -9.85 -8.41
C GLU A 540 26.47 -11.08 -8.72
N ASN A 541 26.15 -11.36 -10.00
CA ASN A 541 25.33 -12.50 -10.44
C ASN A 541 23.95 -12.60 -9.74
N VAL A 542 23.25 -11.47 -9.58
CA VAL A 542 21.93 -11.44 -8.92
C VAL A 542 20.91 -12.33 -9.62
N LEU A 543 20.95 -12.42 -10.95
CA LEU A 543 20.04 -13.26 -11.73
C LEU A 543 20.08 -14.72 -11.26
N ASN A 544 21.26 -15.30 -11.09
CA ASN A 544 21.40 -16.69 -10.64
C ASN A 544 20.90 -16.91 -9.22
N THR A 545 21.09 -15.91 -8.36
CA THR A 545 20.56 -15.93 -7.00
C THR A 545 19.03 -15.94 -6.99
N CYS A 546 18.39 -15.10 -7.83
CA CYS A 546 16.95 -15.09 -8.03
C CYS A 546 16.43 -16.41 -8.64
N LEU A 547 17.08 -16.92 -9.68
CA LEU A 547 16.72 -18.17 -10.34
C LEU A 547 16.95 -19.43 -9.49
N ALA A 548 17.65 -19.35 -8.37
CA ALA A 548 17.74 -20.43 -7.39
C ALA A 548 16.50 -20.49 -6.47
N ARG A 549 15.68 -19.43 -6.44
CA ARG A 549 14.56 -19.24 -5.51
C ARG A 549 13.20 -19.03 -6.19
N TYR A 550 13.13 -19.19 -7.51
CA TYR A 550 11.89 -18.99 -8.27
C TYR A 550 10.78 -20.01 -7.94
N ALA A 551 11.14 -21.20 -7.45
CA ALA A 551 10.23 -22.29 -7.09
C ALA A 551 10.14 -22.52 -5.57
N ASP A 552 10.35 -21.47 -4.77
CA ASP A 552 10.22 -21.52 -3.30
C ASP A 552 8.76 -21.74 -2.87
N GLU A 553 8.49 -22.23 -1.66
CA GLU A 553 7.13 -22.51 -1.17
C GLU A 553 6.32 -21.23 -0.95
N ASP A 554 6.98 -20.16 -0.53
CA ASP A 554 6.34 -18.88 -0.24
C ASP A 554 5.98 -18.09 -1.51
N PRO A 555 4.70 -17.74 -1.73
CA PRO A 555 4.26 -17.06 -2.95
C PRO A 555 4.77 -15.62 -3.05
N LEU A 556 4.97 -14.93 -1.92
CA LEU A 556 5.48 -13.55 -1.92
C LEU A 556 6.93 -13.50 -2.41
N LEU A 557 7.76 -14.45 -1.99
CA LEU A 557 9.12 -14.60 -2.49
C LEU A 557 9.14 -14.92 -3.99
N ARG A 558 8.31 -15.87 -4.47
CA ARG A 558 8.21 -16.17 -5.90
C ARG A 558 7.82 -14.94 -6.73
N GLN A 559 6.81 -14.18 -6.27
CA GLN A 559 6.38 -12.94 -6.90
C GLN A 559 7.52 -11.92 -7.01
N TRP A 560 8.22 -11.63 -5.90
CA TRP A 560 9.26 -10.61 -5.88
C TRP A 560 10.55 -11.02 -6.58
N VAL A 561 10.86 -12.32 -6.63
CA VAL A 561 11.94 -12.85 -7.46
C VAL A 561 11.64 -12.58 -8.94
N CYS A 562 10.41 -12.84 -9.42
CA CYS A 562 10.01 -12.52 -10.79
C CYS A 562 10.07 -11.01 -11.08
N LEU A 563 9.54 -10.17 -10.18
CA LEU A 563 9.59 -8.72 -10.33
C LEU A 563 11.02 -8.17 -10.33
N CYS A 564 11.89 -8.72 -9.49
CA CYS A 564 13.31 -8.36 -9.44
C CYS A 564 14.02 -8.71 -10.75
N ILE A 565 13.78 -9.91 -11.30
CA ILE A 565 14.29 -10.32 -12.62
C ILE A 565 13.75 -9.36 -13.70
N GLY A 566 12.45 -9.06 -13.66
CA GLY A 566 11.79 -8.17 -14.60
C GLY A 566 12.39 -6.75 -14.62
N GLN A 567 12.72 -6.18 -13.46
CA GLN A 567 13.37 -4.86 -13.34
C GLN A 567 14.87 -4.90 -13.66
N TYR A 568 15.56 -6.01 -13.35
CA TYR A 568 16.98 -6.19 -13.60
C TYR A 568 17.33 -6.03 -15.10
N TRP A 569 16.55 -6.66 -15.99
CA TRP A 569 16.81 -6.59 -17.43
C TRP A 569 15.95 -5.57 -18.18
N LYS A 570 15.11 -4.81 -17.48
CA LYS A 570 14.23 -3.81 -18.10
C LYS A 570 15.08 -2.74 -18.79
N GLY A 571 14.98 -2.70 -20.12
CA GLY A 571 15.74 -1.75 -20.95
C GLY A 571 17.26 -2.00 -20.99
N TYR A 572 17.76 -3.12 -20.44
CA TYR A 572 19.20 -3.39 -20.34
C TYR A 572 19.60 -4.65 -21.13
N ARG A 573 20.30 -4.45 -22.25
CA ARG A 573 20.66 -5.51 -23.22
C ARG A 573 21.49 -6.64 -22.61
N ASP A 574 22.54 -6.31 -21.86
CA ASP A 574 23.45 -7.36 -21.35
C ASP A 574 22.78 -8.30 -20.36
N ALA A 575 21.90 -7.77 -19.50
CA ALA A 575 21.13 -8.56 -18.55
C ALA A 575 20.14 -9.51 -19.25
N LYS A 576 19.60 -9.11 -20.42
CA LYS A 576 18.79 -9.99 -21.26
C LYS A 576 19.63 -11.13 -21.86
N SER A 577 20.83 -10.83 -22.36
CA SER A 577 21.75 -11.84 -22.87
C SER A 577 22.11 -12.88 -21.80
N GLU A 578 22.43 -12.42 -20.58
CA GLU A 578 22.66 -13.31 -19.43
C GLU A 578 21.42 -14.17 -19.09
N GLY A 579 20.22 -13.60 -19.24
CA GLY A 579 18.95 -14.33 -19.13
C GLY A 579 18.76 -15.44 -20.17
N ILE A 580 19.29 -15.28 -21.39
CA ILE A 580 19.29 -16.30 -22.43
C ILE A 580 20.28 -17.43 -22.05
N GLU A 581 21.49 -17.06 -21.64
CA GLU A 581 22.54 -18.01 -21.24
C GLU A 581 22.10 -18.92 -20.08
N ASN A 582 21.38 -18.36 -19.10
CA ASN A 582 20.89 -19.09 -17.92
C ASN A 582 19.49 -19.68 -18.10
N GLN A 583 18.91 -19.64 -19.31
CA GLN A 583 17.56 -20.14 -19.62
C GLN A 583 16.46 -19.58 -18.70
N ALA A 584 16.59 -18.32 -18.26
CA ALA A 584 15.69 -17.69 -17.31
C ALA A 584 14.23 -17.67 -17.80
N HIS A 585 14.03 -17.39 -19.09
CA HIS A 585 12.72 -17.35 -19.73
C HIS A 585 11.97 -18.71 -19.66
N GLN A 586 12.68 -19.84 -19.75
CA GLN A 586 12.07 -21.17 -19.66
C GLN A 586 11.58 -21.48 -18.25
N LYS A 587 12.38 -21.14 -17.23
CA LYS A 587 12.00 -21.28 -15.83
C LYS A 587 10.77 -20.43 -15.48
N LEU A 588 10.66 -19.23 -16.05
CA LEU A 588 9.50 -18.36 -15.86
C LEU A 588 8.22 -18.93 -16.49
N PHE A 589 8.29 -19.83 -17.48
CA PHE A 589 7.10 -20.47 -18.06
C PHE A 589 6.39 -21.37 -17.07
N GLU A 590 7.12 -22.04 -16.16
CA GLU A 590 6.52 -22.90 -15.14
C GLU A 590 5.59 -22.11 -14.21
N LEU A 591 5.97 -20.86 -13.91
CA LEU A 591 5.22 -19.95 -13.03
C LEU A 591 3.95 -19.38 -13.67
N LEU A 592 3.72 -19.54 -14.97
CA LEU A 592 2.44 -19.18 -15.61
C LEU A 592 1.28 -20.08 -15.17
N SER A 593 1.58 -21.23 -14.55
CA SER A 593 0.60 -22.16 -13.98
C SER A 593 0.53 -22.12 -12.44
N ASP A 594 1.20 -21.15 -11.81
CA ASP A 594 1.24 -21.01 -10.35
C ASP A 594 -0.17 -20.82 -9.77
N PRO A 595 -0.50 -21.44 -8.60
CA PRO A 595 -1.80 -21.27 -7.98
C PRO A 595 -2.14 -19.81 -7.64
N VAL A 596 -1.14 -18.94 -7.39
CA VAL A 596 -1.36 -17.55 -6.96
C VAL A 596 -1.37 -16.60 -8.17
N PRO A 597 -2.47 -15.85 -8.41
CA PRO A 597 -2.57 -14.92 -9.55
C PRO A 597 -1.48 -13.85 -9.60
N GLU A 598 -1.03 -13.35 -8.44
CA GLU A 598 0.05 -12.36 -8.31
C GLU A 598 1.39 -12.89 -8.86
N VAL A 599 1.68 -14.19 -8.65
CA VAL A 599 2.90 -14.82 -9.18
C VAL A 599 2.80 -14.98 -10.70
N ARG A 600 1.64 -15.40 -11.21
CA ARG A 600 1.38 -15.50 -12.66
C ARG A 600 1.53 -14.13 -13.35
N ALA A 601 0.97 -13.08 -12.75
CA ALA A 601 1.10 -11.71 -13.24
C ALA A 601 2.57 -11.22 -13.18
N ALA A 602 3.33 -11.55 -12.13
CA ALA A 602 4.74 -11.21 -12.02
C ALA A 602 5.61 -11.94 -13.07
N ALA A 603 5.30 -13.20 -13.37
CA ALA A 603 5.97 -13.95 -14.43
C ALA A 603 5.69 -13.33 -15.82
N LEU A 604 4.43 -12.96 -16.11
CA LEU A 604 4.05 -12.23 -17.32
C LEU A 604 4.76 -10.88 -17.41
N TYR A 605 4.85 -10.13 -16.32
CA TYR A 605 5.59 -8.88 -16.25
C TYR A 605 7.07 -9.07 -16.64
N ALA A 606 7.74 -10.05 -16.05
CA ALA A 606 9.15 -10.33 -16.31
C ALA A 606 9.40 -10.77 -17.76
N LEU A 607 8.55 -11.67 -18.30
CA LEU A 607 8.60 -12.10 -19.69
C LEU A 607 8.30 -10.94 -20.65
N GLY A 608 7.37 -10.06 -20.28
CA GLY A 608 7.06 -8.84 -21.03
C GLY A 608 8.26 -7.90 -21.12
N THR A 609 8.93 -7.60 -20.01
CA THR A 609 10.11 -6.71 -20.03
C THR A 609 11.33 -7.32 -20.73
N PHE A 610 11.38 -8.66 -20.84
CA PHE A 610 12.41 -9.38 -21.57
C PHE A 610 12.37 -9.12 -23.08
N ILE A 611 11.19 -8.89 -23.67
CA ILE A 611 11.02 -8.62 -25.11
C ILE A 611 11.58 -7.24 -25.49
N GLY A 612 12.22 -7.14 -26.66
CA GLY A 612 12.77 -5.91 -27.24
C GLY A 612 14.22 -5.58 -26.83
N ASN A 613 14.85 -4.60 -27.49
CA ASN A 613 16.23 -4.13 -27.23
C ASN A 613 17.35 -5.20 -27.38
N LEU A 614 17.11 -6.22 -28.21
CA LEU A 614 18.07 -7.25 -28.60
C LEU A 614 18.26 -7.25 -30.12
N ASP A 615 19.38 -7.78 -30.62
CA ASP A 615 19.62 -7.86 -32.07
C ASP A 615 18.66 -8.87 -32.73
N HIS A 616 18.20 -8.57 -33.95
CA HIS A 616 17.27 -9.41 -34.72
C HIS A 616 17.99 -10.64 -35.30
N THR A 617 18.42 -11.56 -34.44
CA THR A 617 18.94 -12.88 -34.84
C THR A 617 17.81 -13.90 -34.86
N GLU A 618 17.95 -14.96 -35.66
CA GLU A 618 16.96 -16.05 -35.73
C GLU A 618 16.73 -16.73 -34.36
N GLN A 619 17.78 -16.86 -33.55
CA GLN A 619 17.67 -17.42 -32.20
C GLN A 619 16.77 -16.56 -31.31
N ILE A 620 16.94 -15.24 -31.33
CA ILE A 620 16.14 -14.30 -30.52
C ILE A 620 14.69 -14.27 -31.01
N LEU A 621 14.47 -14.31 -32.33
CA LEU A 621 13.14 -14.44 -32.92
C LEU A 621 12.41 -15.68 -32.41
N ASN A 622 13.07 -16.84 -32.43
CA ASN A 622 12.51 -18.10 -31.93
C ASN A 622 12.15 -18.02 -30.43
N ILE A 623 12.99 -17.36 -29.62
CA ILE A 623 12.71 -17.15 -28.18
C ILE A 623 11.48 -16.25 -28.00
N HIS A 624 11.40 -15.11 -28.71
CA HIS A 624 10.26 -14.21 -28.63
C HIS A 624 8.96 -14.89 -29.08
N GLN A 625 8.99 -15.67 -30.16
CA GLN A 625 7.84 -16.46 -30.61
C GLN A 625 7.42 -17.51 -29.57
N ASN A 626 8.37 -18.19 -28.93
CA ASN A 626 8.07 -19.15 -27.87
C ASN A 626 7.43 -18.47 -26.64
N ILE A 627 7.94 -17.30 -26.22
CA ILE A 627 7.32 -16.48 -25.17
C ILE A 627 5.90 -16.07 -25.58
N ALA A 628 5.72 -15.60 -26.82
CA ALA A 628 4.42 -15.17 -27.31
C ALA A 628 3.39 -16.31 -27.29
N ILE A 629 3.75 -17.52 -27.71
CA ILE A 629 2.84 -18.69 -27.69
C ILE A 629 2.55 -19.14 -26.26
N THR A 630 3.59 -19.30 -25.44
CA THR A 630 3.46 -19.88 -24.09
C THR A 630 2.64 -18.97 -23.17
N THR A 631 2.79 -17.66 -23.30
CA THR A 631 2.00 -16.68 -22.53
C THR A 631 0.50 -16.71 -22.86
N LEU A 632 0.09 -17.22 -24.03
CA LEU A 632 -1.34 -17.38 -24.38
C LEU A 632 -2.07 -18.41 -23.52
N THR A 633 -1.37 -19.23 -22.73
CA THR A 633 -1.99 -20.08 -21.71
C THR A 633 -2.82 -19.25 -20.71
N ALA A 634 -2.42 -18.01 -20.44
CA ALA A 634 -3.12 -17.07 -19.58
C ALA A 634 -4.34 -16.38 -20.25
N ASN A 635 -4.64 -16.67 -21.52
CA ASN A 635 -5.74 -16.02 -22.24
C ASN A 635 -7.13 -16.29 -21.63
N ASN A 636 -7.30 -17.46 -21.01
CA ASN A 636 -8.52 -17.85 -20.31
C ASN A 636 -8.32 -17.91 -18.78
N ASP A 637 -7.33 -17.20 -18.23
CA ASP A 637 -7.13 -17.08 -16.78
C ASP A 637 -8.37 -16.46 -16.13
N GLY A 638 -8.75 -16.89 -14.93
CA GLY A 638 -9.89 -16.34 -14.21
C GLY A 638 -9.63 -14.92 -13.70
N SER A 639 -8.37 -14.58 -13.44
CA SER A 639 -8.00 -13.29 -12.87
C SER A 639 -7.82 -12.22 -13.95
N PRO A 640 -8.57 -11.10 -13.89
CA PRO A 640 -8.43 -10.01 -14.85
C PRO A 640 -7.05 -9.34 -14.74
N MET A 641 -6.43 -9.35 -13.56
CA MET A 641 -5.07 -8.82 -13.35
C MET A 641 -4.03 -9.54 -14.23
N VAL A 642 -4.10 -10.88 -14.29
CA VAL A 642 -3.22 -11.70 -15.13
C VAL A 642 -3.49 -11.42 -16.61
N ARG A 643 -4.77 -11.35 -17.02
CA ARG A 643 -5.14 -11.04 -18.41
C ARG A 643 -4.72 -9.62 -18.84
N LYS A 644 -4.73 -8.63 -17.94
CA LYS A 644 -4.19 -7.28 -18.22
C LYS A 644 -2.68 -7.33 -18.52
N GLU A 645 -1.92 -8.00 -17.66
CA GLU A 645 -0.47 -8.15 -17.88
C GLU A 645 -0.15 -8.97 -19.15
N LEU A 646 -0.99 -9.94 -19.51
CA LEU A 646 -0.89 -10.63 -20.80
C LEU A 646 -1.03 -9.65 -21.97
N VAL A 647 -2.06 -8.80 -21.98
CA VAL A 647 -2.25 -7.79 -23.04
C VAL A 647 -1.04 -6.85 -23.12
N ILE A 648 -0.49 -6.43 -21.98
CA ILE A 648 0.69 -5.57 -21.92
C ILE A 648 1.92 -6.30 -22.51
N THR A 649 2.13 -7.57 -22.20
CA THR A 649 3.19 -8.39 -22.79
C THR A 649 3.02 -8.56 -24.30
N LEU A 650 1.81 -8.85 -24.77
CA LEU A 650 1.51 -8.96 -26.20
C LEU A 650 1.70 -7.61 -26.92
N SER A 651 1.40 -6.48 -26.26
CA SER A 651 1.64 -5.14 -26.82
C SER A 651 3.13 -4.89 -27.12
N ARG A 652 4.04 -5.46 -26.32
CA ARG A 652 5.50 -5.40 -26.56
C ARG A 652 5.92 -6.27 -27.73
N VAL A 653 5.32 -7.45 -27.88
CA VAL A 653 5.53 -8.32 -29.06
C VAL A 653 5.10 -7.58 -30.33
N VAL A 654 3.88 -7.02 -30.33
CA VAL A 654 3.33 -6.25 -31.45
C VAL A 654 4.20 -5.05 -31.78
N SER A 655 4.66 -4.30 -30.76
CA SER A 655 5.53 -3.14 -30.97
C SER A 655 6.90 -3.51 -31.55
N THR A 656 7.41 -4.71 -31.27
CA THR A 656 8.72 -5.17 -31.76
C THR A 656 8.63 -5.66 -33.21
N TYR A 657 7.53 -6.32 -33.58
CA TYR A 657 7.31 -6.96 -34.89
C TYR A 657 6.17 -6.31 -35.67
N ILE A 658 6.07 -4.97 -35.62
CA ILE A 658 4.90 -4.23 -36.08
C ILE A 658 4.53 -4.48 -37.54
N ASP A 659 5.52 -4.62 -38.43
CA ASP A 659 5.31 -4.83 -39.86
C ASP A 659 4.61 -6.17 -40.15
N ASP A 660 4.95 -7.22 -39.40
CA ASP A 660 4.34 -8.54 -39.57
C ASP A 660 2.88 -8.54 -39.05
N PHE A 661 2.61 -7.85 -37.95
CA PHE A 661 1.24 -7.68 -37.45
C PHE A 661 0.37 -6.82 -38.37
N ILE A 662 0.93 -5.81 -39.04
CA ILE A 662 0.21 -5.04 -40.07
C ILE A 662 -0.21 -5.97 -41.23
N ARG A 663 0.69 -6.82 -41.73
CA ARG A 663 0.38 -7.79 -42.79
C ARG A 663 -0.71 -8.78 -42.36
N VAL A 664 -0.58 -9.34 -41.16
CA VAL A 664 -1.57 -10.27 -40.59
C VAL A 664 -2.95 -9.62 -40.46
N ALA A 665 -3.01 -8.36 -40.00
CA ALA A 665 -4.27 -7.63 -39.86
C ALA A 665 -4.93 -7.39 -41.24
N VAL A 666 -4.17 -6.99 -42.25
CA VAL A 666 -4.66 -6.81 -43.63
C VAL A 666 -5.17 -8.14 -44.20
N ASP A 667 -4.38 -9.21 -44.10
CA ASP A 667 -4.76 -10.55 -44.56
C ASP A 667 -6.03 -11.06 -43.87
N PHE A 668 -6.16 -10.81 -42.56
CA PHE A 668 -7.36 -11.17 -41.81
C PHE A 668 -8.61 -10.45 -42.35
N VAL A 669 -8.53 -9.14 -42.57
CA VAL A 669 -9.62 -8.33 -43.13
C VAL A 669 -10.00 -8.80 -44.53
N GLU A 670 -9.01 -9.09 -45.39
CA GLU A 670 -9.24 -9.63 -46.73
C GLU A 670 -9.92 -11.01 -46.71
N ASN A 671 -9.51 -11.88 -45.80
CA ASN A 671 -10.12 -13.20 -45.63
C ASN A 671 -11.57 -13.10 -45.15
N VAL A 672 -11.85 -12.18 -44.23
CA VAL A 672 -13.24 -11.86 -43.81
C VAL A 672 -14.05 -11.34 -44.99
N ARG A 673 -13.48 -10.50 -45.86
CA ARG A 673 -14.11 -10.01 -47.10
C ARG A 673 -14.43 -11.13 -48.09
N LYS A 674 -13.50 -12.07 -48.30
CA LYS A 674 -13.71 -13.25 -49.17
C LYS A 674 -14.84 -14.13 -48.65
N ARG A 675 -14.87 -14.41 -47.34
CA ARG A 675 -15.95 -15.18 -46.70
C ARG A 675 -17.31 -14.48 -46.81
N ALA A 676 -17.37 -13.17 -46.60
CA ALA A 676 -18.60 -12.39 -46.73
C ALA A 676 -19.18 -12.39 -48.15
N LYS A 677 -18.31 -12.43 -49.18
CA LYS A 677 -18.73 -12.55 -50.59
C LYS A 677 -19.26 -13.95 -50.94
N MET A 678 -18.68 -15.02 -50.36
CA MET A 678 -19.11 -16.40 -50.58
C MET A 678 -20.48 -16.71 -49.97
N THR A 679 -20.84 -16.08 -48.84
CA THR A 679 -22.15 -16.27 -48.18
C THR A 679 -23.32 -15.57 -48.88
N GLY A 680 -23.07 -14.78 -49.92
CA GLY A 680 -24.11 -14.07 -50.70
C GLY A 680 -24.63 -14.81 -51.94
N ILE A 681 -24.07 -15.99 -52.27
CA ILE A 681 -24.51 -16.81 -53.40
C ILE A 681 -25.08 -18.12 -52.84
N GLY A 682 -26.34 -18.42 -53.21
CA GLY A 682 -27.16 -19.49 -52.63
C GLY A 682 -26.46 -20.86 -52.50
N GLY A 683 -26.91 -21.59 -51.48
CA GLY A 683 -26.28 -22.75 -50.89
C GLY A 683 -25.74 -23.84 -51.83
N MET A 684 -24.62 -24.43 -51.41
CA MET A 684 -24.40 -25.87 -51.52
C MET A 684 -23.41 -26.36 -50.46
N ARG A 685 -23.74 -27.51 -49.85
CA ARG A 685 -22.88 -28.28 -48.94
C ARG A 685 -21.52 -28.51 -49.58
N GLY A 686 -20.46 -28.04 -48.93
CA GLY A 686 -19.07 -28.34 -49.27
C GLY A 686 -18.28 -28.63 -48.01
N SER A 687 -17.86 -29.89 -47.88
CA SER A 687 -16.80 -30.44 -47.04
C SER A 687 -16.12 -29.49 -46.06
N SER A 688 -16.23 -29.81 -44.77
CA SER A 688 -15.31 -29.37 -43.72
C SER A 688 -13.92 -29.95 -43.97
N ALA A 689 -13.22 -29.46 -44.99
CA ALA A 689 -11.77 -29.51 -44.98
C ALA A 689 -11.35 -28.47 -43.94
N ARG A 690 -10.92 -28.96 -42.76
CA ARG A 690 -10.05 -28.19 -41.88
C ARG A 690 -8.88 -27.73 -42.75
N ASP A 691 -8.91 -26.47 -43.15
CA ASP A 691 -7.81 -25.84 -43.85
C ASP A 691 -6.69 -25.71 -42.83
N ASN A 692 -5.91 -26.79 -42.74
CA ASN A 692 -4.83 -27.02 -41.80
C ASN A 692 -3.59 -26.23 -42.27
N ARG A 693 -3.76 -24.92 -42.53
CA ARG A 693 -2.62 -24.02 -42.57
C ARG A 693 -2.28 -23.72 -41.12
N SER A 694 -1.14 -24.24 -40.66
CA SER A 694 -0.49 -23.75 -39.45
C SER A 694 -0.41 -22.23 -39.55
N GLY A 695 -1.28 -21.52 -38.82
CA GLY A 695 -1.20 -20.06 -38.77
C GLY A 695 0.18 -19.67 -38.27
N SER A 696 0.75 -18.60 -38.82
CA SER A 696 1.95 -18.00 -38.23
C SER A 696 1.68 -17.66 -36.77
N VAL A 697 2.73 -17.63 -35.95
CA VAL A 697 2.64 -17.26 -34.51
C VAL A 697 1.91 -15.92 -34.36
N ASP A 698 2.20 -14.98 -35.26
CA ASP A 698 1.60 -13.64 -35.28
C ASP A 698 0.09 -13.68 -35.51
N MET A 699 -0.43 -14.61 -36.33
CA MET A 699 -1.87 -14.80 -36.53
C MET A 699 -2.56 -15.32 -35.25
N ILE A 700 -1.92 -16.22 -34.52
CA ILE A 700 -2.46 -16.76 -33.25
C ILE A 700 -2.50 -15.66 -32.18
N VAL A 701 -1.42 -14.88 -32.08
CA VAL A 701 -1.35 -13.71 -31.17
C VAL A 701 -2.40 -12.67 -31.55
N TRP A 702 -2.54 -12.36 -32.84
CA TRP A 702 -3.54 -11.42 -33.33
C TRP A 702 -4.97 -11.87 -33.01
N GLN A 703 -5.29 -13.15 -33.24
CA GLN A 703 -6.59 -13.71 -32.87
C GLN A 703 -6.85 -13.64 -31.36
N SER A 704 -5.82 -13.83 -30.55
CA SER A 704 -5.91 -13.72 -29.09
C SER A 704 -6.17 -12.28 -28.64
N LEU A 705 -5.50 -11.28 -29.23
CA LEU A 705 -5.76 -9.86 -28.99
C LEU A 705 -7.20 -9.45 -29.38
N LEU A 706 -7.71 -9.98 -30.49
CA LEU A 706 -9.12 -9.78 -30.88
C LEU A 706 -10.11 -10.43 -29.89
N ASN A 707 -9.74 -11.56 -29.29
CA ASN A 707 -10.56 -12.20 -28.25
C ASN A 707 -10.53 -11.40 -26.95
N LEU A 708 -9.37 -10.85 -26.57
CA LEU A 708 -9.18 -10.02 -25.37
C LEU A 708 -9.80 -8.62 -25.54
N SER A 709 -9.93 -8.08 -26.75
CA SER A 709 -10.66 -6.81 -26.96
C SER A 709 -12.16 -6.91 -26.67
N ARG A 710 -12.69 -8.12 -26.53
CA ARG A 710 -14.06 -8.41 -26.07
C ARG A 710 -14.12 -9.13 -24.73
N ASP A 711 -13.07 -8.98 -23.93
CA ASP A 711 -13.01 -9.54 -22.58
C ASP A 711 -14.21 -9.08 -21.73
N PRO A 712 -14.76 -9.93 -20.84
CA PRO A 712 -15.83 -9.53 -19.94
C PRO A 712 -15.42 -8.43 -18.96
N ASP A 713 -14.12 -8.30 -18.65
CA ASP A 713 -13.57 -7.23 -17.83
C ASP A 713 -13.34 -5.99 -18.70
N PRO A 714 -13.95 -4.83 -18.38
CA PRO A 714 -13.83 -3.64 -19.20
C PRO A 714 -12.40 -3.10 -19.26
N GLY A 715 -11.59 -3.29 -18.21
CA GLY A 715 -10.20 -2.83 -18.18
C GLY A 715 -9.30 -3.64 -19.13
N VAL A 716 -9.45 -4.98 -19.14
CA VAL A 716 -8.76 -5.85 -20.10
C VAL A 716 -9.20 -5.54 -21.53
N ALA A 717 -10.51 -5.43 -21.76
CA ALA A 717 -11.08 -5.17 -23.07
C ALA A 717 -10.59 -3.84 -23.67
N GLN A 718 -10.54 -2.79 -22.86
CA GLN A 718 -10.07 -1.47 -23.28
C GLN A 718 -8.58 -1.47 -23.66
N LEU A 719 -7.73 -2.11 -22.84
CA LEU A 719 -6.28 -2.21 -23.13
C LEU A 719 -6.03 -2.98 -24.43
N ALA A 720 -6.72 -4.11 -24.62
CA ALA A 720 -6.55 -4.92 -25.83
C ALA A 720 -7.10 -4.20 -27.07
N ALA A 721 -8.23 -3.51 -26.94
CA ALA A 721 -8.78 -2.68 -28.02
C ALA A 721 -7.80 -1.58 -28.44
N SER A 722 -7.14 -0.92 -27.49
CA SER A 722 -6.14 0.11 -27.80
C SER A 722 -4.97 -0.42 -28.66
N VAL A 723 -4.50 -1.65 -28.40
CA VAL A 723 -3.45 -2.29 -29.22
C VAL A 723 -3.96 -2.62 -30.62
N VAL A 724 -5.17 -3.17 -30.72
CA VAL A 724 -5.79 -3.54 -32.01
C VAL A 724 -6.06 -2.30 -32.86
N ASP A 725 -6.61 -1.24 -32.26
CA ASP A 725 -6.92 0.02 -32.92
C ASP A 725 -5.63 0.68 -33.45
N PHE A 726 -4.55 0.68 -32.68
CA PHE A 726 -3.24 1.18 -33.11
C PHE A 726 -2.70 0.46 -34.36
N VAL A 727 -2.74 -0.87 -34.39
CA VAL A 727 -2.27 -1.66 -35.56
C VAL A 727 -3.15 -1.39 -36.78
N HIS A 728 -4.47 -1.31 -36.59
CA HIS A 728 -5.38 -0.96 -37.67
C HIS A 728 -5.10 0.45 -38.22
N GLU A 729 -4.89 1.46 -37.36
CA GLU A 729 -4.52 2.81 -37.78
C GLU A 729 -3.23 2.85 -38.62
N LEU A 730 -2.21 2.08 -38.25
CA LEU A 730 -0.99 1.96 -39.04
C LEU A 730 -1.21 1.23 -40.37
N ALA A 731 -1.99 0.15 -40.37
CA ALA A 731 -2.38 -0.56 -41.59
C ALA A 731 -3.16 0.34 -42.55
N PHE A 732 -3.99 1.26 -42.03
CA PHE A 732 -4.72 2.26 -42.81
C PHE A 732 -3.81 3.33 -43.43
N LYS A 733 -2.73 3.75 -42.73
CA LYS A 733 -1.78 4.73 -43.27
C LYS A 733 -0.87 4.16 -44.36
N HIS A 734 -0.63 2.85 -44.36
CA HIS A 734 0.29 2.19 -45.30
C HIS A 734 -0.35 1.73 -46.63
N ASN A 735 -1.68 1.78 -46.81
CA ASN A 735 -2.39 1.30 -48.00
C ASN A 735 -3.46 2.26 -48.57
N ASP A 736 -3.69 2.14 -49.89
CA ASP A 736 -4.51 2.99 -50.79
C ASP A 736 -5.94 3.34 -50.25
N PRO A 737 -6.48 4.57 -50.46
CA PRO A 737 -7.74 5.06 -49.88
C PRO A 737 -9.01 4.23 -50.18
N GLY A 738 -8.97 3.29 -51.12
CA GLY A 738 -10.08 2.39 -51.45
C GLY A 738 -10.41 1.33 -50.37
N LEU A 739 -9.46 1.02 -49.49
CA LEU A 739 -9.68 0.16 -48.31
C LEU A 739 -10.57 0.83 -47.27
N VAL A 740 -10.49 2.16 -47.14
CA VAL A 740 -11.28 2.99 -46.22
C VAL A 740 -12.77 2.92 -46.55
N LEU A 741 -13.13 3.04 -47.83
CA LEU A 741 -14.52 2.93 -48.26
C LEU A 741 -15.06 1.52 -48.01
N THR A 742 -14.24 0.49 -48.25
CA THR A 742 -14.69 -0.91 -48.24
C THR A 742 -14.78 -1.51 -46.85
N VAL A 743 -13.90 -1.17 -45.89
CA VAL A 743 -14.02 -1.62 -44.50
C VAL A 743 -15.25 -0.95 -43.87
N LYS A 744 -15.41 0.38 -44.02
CA LYS A 744 -16.65 1.05 -43.59
C LYS A 744 -17.89 0.49 -44.28
N GLN A 745 -17.87 0.28 -45.60
CA GLN A 745 -19.00 -0.26 -46.37
C GLN A 745 -19.27 -1.75 -46.12
N LEU A 746 -18.28 -2.60 -45.85
CA LEU A 746 -18.49 -4.02 -45.51
C LEU A 746 -19.01 -4.18 -44.09
N LEU A 747 -18.56 -3.33 -43.16
CA LEU A 747 -19.07 -3.31 -41.80
C LEU A 747 -20.48 -2.66 -41.75
N GLU A 748 -20.77 -1.66 -42.60
CA GLU A 748 -22.11 -1.10 -42.82
C GLU A 748 -23.05 -2.07 -43.58
N ALA A 749 -22.56 -2.82 -44.58
CA ALA A 749 -23.38 -3.78 -45.33
C ALA A 749 -23.72 -5.03 -44.51
N LYS A 750 -22.79 -5.57 -43.70
CA LYS A 750 -23.09 -6.65 -42.73
C LYS A 750 -24.00 -6.20 -41.59
N SER A 751 -24.03 -4.92 -41.29
CA SER A 751 -24.94 -4.36 -40.29
C SER A 751 -26.39 -4.26 -40.79
N ALA A 752 -26.64 -4.40 -42.10
CA ALA A 752 -27.98 -4.46 -42.65
C ALA A 752 -28.64 -5.85 -42.56
N SER A 753 -27.86 -6.93 -42.36
CA SER A 753 -28.41 -8.29 -42.33
C SER A 753 -28.08 -9.13 -41.08
N GLU A 754 -26.92 -8.98 -40.40
CA GLU A 754 -26.57 -9.95 -39.32
C GLU A 754 -25.71 -9.45 -38.14
N ASN A 755 -25.35 -8.16 -38.01
CA ASN A 755 -24.56 -7.71 -36.83
C ASN A 755 -24.73 -6.24 -36.44
N GLU A 756 -25.59 -5.97 -35.45
CA GLU A 756 -25.73 -4.64 -34.81
C GLU A 756 -24.52 -4.27 -33.92
N SER A 757 -23.78 -5.26 -33.41
CA SER A 757 -22.64 -5.07 -32.49
C SER A 757 -21.43 -4.36 -33.12
N LEU A 758 -21.33 -4.41 -34.44
CA LEU A 758 -20.27 -3.79 -35.23
C LEU A 758 -20.64 -2.38 -35.69
N ARG A 759 -21.95 -2.11 -35.85
CA ARG A 759 -22.50 -0.76 -36.02
C ARG A 759 -22.29 0.08 -34.76
N ASP A 760 -22.44 -0.50 -33.57
CA ASP A 760 -22.15 0.17 -32.29
C ASP A 760 -20.66 0.47 -32.09
N TYR A 761 -19.76 -0.40 -32.55
CA TYR A 761 -18.30 -0.14 -32.52
C TYR A 761 -17.90 0.97 -33.52
N LEU A 762 -18.54 1.03 -34.70
CA LEU A 762 -18.31 2.10 -35.68
C LEU A 762 -19.00 3.43 -35.33
N ASN A 763 -20.15 3.37 -34.64
CA ASN A 763 -20.92 4.54 -34.24
C ASN A 763 -20.52 5.08 -32.85
N LYS A 764 -19.88 4.27 -31.98
CA LYS A 764 -19.10 4.75 -30.84
C LYS A 764 -17.71 5.21 -31.29
N ALA A 765 -17.64 6.04 -32.33
CA ALA A 765 -16.67 7.12 -32.28
C ALA A 765 -17.14 8.03 -31.14
N ILE A 766 -16.69 7.77 -29.90
CA ILE A 766 -16.84 8.75 -28.83
C ILE A 766 -16.17 10.02 -29.36
N PRO A 767 -16.91 11.13 -29.58
CA PRO A 767 -16.28 12.37 -29.98
C PRO A 767 -15.51 12.86 -28.75
N GLY A 768 -14.20 12.63 -28.70
CA GLY A 768 -13.38 13.23 -27.65
C GLY A 768 -12.11 12.54 -27.15
N LEU A 769 -11.66 11.40 -27.69
CA LEU A 769 -10.35 10.85 -27.27
C LEU A 769 -9.54 10.31 -28.46
N THR A 770 -8.97 11.22 -29.25
CA THR A 770 -7.71 10.96 -29.95
C THR A 770 -6.59 10.95 -28.91
N VAL A 771 -6.55 9.92 -28.05
CA VAL A 771 -5.32 9.61 -27.33
C VAL A 771 -4.50 8.77 -28.28
N THR A 772 -3.47 9.37 -28.86
CA THR A 772 -2.38 8.63 -29.48
C THR A 772 -1.78 7.74 -28.39
N VAL A 773 -2.17 6.46 -28.38
CA VAL A 773 -1.59 5.48 -27.46
C VAL A 773 -0.20 5.16 -27.97
N ASP A 774 0.82 5.57 -27.22
CA ASP A 774 2.20 5.17 -27.50
C ASP A 774 2.37 3.70 -27.09
N LEU A 775 2.62 2.82 -28.08
CA LEU A 775 3.08 1.47 -27.80
C LEU A 775 4.60 1.46 -27.51
N PRO A 776 5.07 0.59 -26.60
CA PRO A 776 4.33 -0.44 -25.88
C PRO A 776 3.57 0.08 -24.63
N LEU A 777 2.53 -0.65 -24.22
CA LEU A 777 1.78 -0.32 -23.00
C LEU A 777 2.65 -0.46 -21.74
N ASN A 778 2.42 0.43 -20.77
CA ASN A 778 3.09 0.40 -19.48
C ASN A 778 2.29 -0.42 -18.45
N SER A 779 2.98 -1.31 -17.76
CA SER A 779 2.40 -2.08 -16.65
C SER A 779 2.35 -1.24 -15.38
N GLN A 780 1.23 -1.33 -14.67
CA GLN A 780 1.02 -0.75 -13.34
C GLN A 780 1.19 -1.78 -12.22
N PHE A 781 1.35 -3.06 -12.55
CA PHE A 781 1.39 -4.15 -11.59
C PHE A 781 2.59 -4.08 -10.63
N PHE A 782 3.74 -3.59 -11.10
CA PHE A 782 4.92 -3.38 -10.24
C PHE A 782 4.64 -2.35 -9.14
N GLU A 783 4.03 -1.21 -9.50
CA GLU A 783 3.67 -0.15 -8.53
C GLU A 783 2.60 -0.63 -7.55
N TYR A 784 1.58 -1.34 -8.05
CA TYR A 784 0.58 -2.00 -7.21
C TYR A 784 1.21 -2.98 -6.21
N SER A 785 2.18 -3.79 -6.64
CA SER A 785 2.90 -4.73 -5.77
C SER A 785 3.72 -3.99 -4.71
N CYS A 786 4.37 -2.87 -5.05
CA CYS A 786 5.12 -2.04 -4.11
C CYS A 786 4.28 -1.51 -2.94
N GLU A 787 2.97 -1.32 -3.11
CA GLU A 787 2.08 -0.87 -2.03
C GLU A 787 2.06 -1.82 -0.83
N TYR A 788 2.31 -3.12 -1.04
CA TYR A 788 2.41 -4.09 0.04
C TYR A 788 3.45 -3.67 1.10
N PHE A 789 4.57 -3.07 0.67
CA PHE A 789 5.61 -2.53 1.56
C PHE A 789 5.37 -1.08 1.99
N ARG A 790 4.24 -0.48 1.63
CA ARG A 790 3.76 0.80 2.17
C ARG A 790 2.71 0.59 3.28
N GLU A 791 1.99 -0.53 3.24
CA GLU A 791 0.94 -0.90 4.20
C GLU A 791 1.53 -1.61 5.43
N ALA A 792 0.89 -1.47 6.59
CA ALA A 792 1.36 -2.09 7.84
C ALA A 792 1.33 -3.64 7.74
N GLN A 793 2.40 -4.29 8.20
CA GLN A 793 2.60 -5.75 8.13
C GLN A 793 2.65 -6.41 9.51
N MET A 794 3.03 -5.68 10.57
CA MET A 794 3.14 -6.27 11.91
C MET A 794 1.82 -6.28 12.67
N ARG A 795 0.78 -5.60 12.14
CA ARG A 795 -0.55 -5.55 12.74
C ARG A 795 -1.50 -6.55 12.07
N PRO A 796 -2.37 -7.22 12.83
CA PRO A 796 -3.45 -8.00 12.24
C PRO A 796 -4.32 -7.12 11.34
N ALA A 797 -4.96 -7.74 10.35
CA ALA A 797 -5.93 -7.06 9.52
C ALA A 797 -7.06 -6.47 10.38
N GLU A 798 -7.60 -5.32 9.97
CA GLU A 798 -8.63 -4.63 10.74
C GLU A 798 -9.86 -5.52 11.00
N ALA A 799 -10.20 -6.40 10.07
CA ALA A 799 -11.31 -7.34 10.21
C ALA A 799 -11.12 -8.37 11.35
N ASP A 800 -9.87 -8.65 11.75
CA ASP A 800 -9.54 -9.63 12.78
C ASP A 800 -9.22 -8.97 14.13
N LEU A 801 -9.07 -7.64 14.15
CA LEU A 801 -8.84 -6.87 15.36
C LEU A 801 -10.14 -6.76 16.17
N ALA A 802 -10.18 -7.46 17.30
CA ALA A 802 -11.30 -7.37 18.24
C ALA A 802 -11.57 -5.91 18.65
N GLY A 803 -12.81 -5.46 18.44
CA GLY A 803 -13.24 -4.08 18.72
C GLY A 803 -13.08 -3.09 17.56
N SER A 804 -12.54 -3.51 16.41
CA SER A 804 -12.62 -2.71 15.18
C SER A 804 -14.07 -2.63 14.67
N VAL A 805 -14.39 -1.61 13.88
CA VAL A 805 -15.73 -1.45 13.28
C VAL A 805 -16.06 -2.66 12.40
N SER A 806 -15.12 -3.07 11.55
CA SER A 806 -15.25 -4.22 10.66
C SER A 806 -15.49 -5.54 11.42
N TYR A 807 -14.77 -5.76 12.52
CA TYR A 807 -14.96 -6.95 13.38
C TYR A 807 -16.33 -6.92 14.07
N MET A 808 -16.75 -5.77 14.58
CA MET A 808 -18.06 -5.61 15.22
C MET A 808 -19.20 -5.83 14.24
N GLU A 809 -19.11 -5.29 13.02
CA GLU A 809 -20.08 -5.52 11.95
C GLU A 809 -20.18 -6.99 11.58
N ARG A 810 -19.04 -7.68 11.39
CA ARG A 810 -19.00 -9.12 11.08
C ARG A 810 -19.64 -9.95 12.21
N THR A 811 -19.31 -9.63 13.45
CA THR A 811 -19.90 -10.29 14.63
C THR A 811 -21.42 -10.06 14.70
N TRP A 812 -21.87 -8.84 14.41
CA TRP A 812 -23.30 -8.52 14.35
C TRP A 812 -24.02 -9.31 13.25
N ARG A 813 -23.45 -9.39 12.03
CA ARG A 813 -24.01 -10.19 10.93
C ARG A 813 -24.11 -11.66 11.31
N HIS A 814 -23.07 -12.23 11.91
CA HIS A 814 -23.07 -13.60 12.38
C HIS A 814 -24.19 -13.85 13.42
N GLN A 815 -24.33 -12.98 14.42
CA GLN A 815 -25.41 -13.08 15.41
C GLN A 815 -26.81 -12.93 14.80
N ARG A 816 -26.99 -12.03 13.84
CA ARG A 816 -28.25 -11.87 13.10
C ARG A 816 -28.59 -13.15 12.33
N ASN A 817 -27.64 -13.71 11.59
CA ASN A 817 -27.85 -14.90 10.78
C ASN A 817 -28.22 -16.10 11.66
N LEU A 818 -27.52 -16.28 12.80
CA LEU A 818 -27.90 -17.26 13.82
C LEU A 818 -29.32 -17.08 14.33
N ARG A 819 -29.77 -15.83 14.53
CA ARG A 819 -31.14 -15.53 14.95
C ARG A 819 -32.15 -15.97 13.89
N ILE A 820 -31.92 -15.65 12.62
CA ILE A 820 -32.80 -16.04 11.50
C ILE A 820 -32.90 -17.56 11.36
N VAL A 821 -31.77 -18.27 11.49
CA VAL A 821 -31.75 -19.74 11.51
C VAL A 821 -32.63 -20.26 12.65
N ASN A 822 -32.46 -19.74 13.87
CA ASN A 822 -33.25 -20.19 15.03
C ASN A 822 -34.74 -19.85 14.92
N GLU A 823 -35.10 -18.68 14.40
CA GLU A 823 -36.49 -18.24 14.21
C GLU A 823 -37.22 -19.02 13.10
N SER A 824 -36.50 -19.48 12.08
CA SER A 824 -37.07 -20.23 10.96
C SER A 824 -37.34 -21.71 11.27
N LEU A 825 -36.61 -22.33 12.20
CA LEU A 825 -36.75 -23.75 12.58
C LEU A 825 -38.19 -24.24 12.83
N PRO A 826 -39.03 -23.58 13.65
CA PRO A 826 -40.41 -24.02 13.87
C PRO A 826 -41.27 -23.90 12.61
N MET A 827 -41.06 -22.86 11.80
CA MET A 827 -41.78 -22.67 10.54
C MET A 827 -41.43 -23.76 9.53
N LYS A 828 -40.15 -24.17 9.49
CA LYS A 828 -39.64 -25.25 8.64
C LYS A 828 -40.33 -26.60 8.91
N GLN A 829 -40.66 -26.91 10.17
CA GLN A 829 -41.35 -28.16 10.53
C GLN A 829 -42.80 -28.21 10.02
N VAL A 830 -43.48 -27.07 9.97
CA VAL A 830 -44.91 -26.98 9.61
C VAL A 830 -45.08 -26.72 8.10
N ALA A 831 -44.05 -26.23 7.43
CA ALA A 831 -44.01 -25.90 6.00
C ALA A 831 -44.46 -27.06 5.08
N GLY A 832 -44.00 -28.28 5.36
CA GLY A 832 -44.31 -29.49 4.57
C GLY A 832 -45.72 -30.04 4.72
N SER A 833 -46.56 -29.42 5.56
CA SER A 833 -47.98 -29.80 5.76
C SER A 833 -48.95 -28.64 5.50
N SER A 834 -48.43 -27.43 5.29
CA SER A 834 -49.23 -26.22 5.18
C SER A 834 -49.54 -25.85 3.73
N LYS A 835 -50.58 -25.04 3.53
CA LYS A 835 -50.95 -24.53 2.20
C LYS A 835 -50.16 -23.26 1.87
N TRP A 836 -49.57 -23.20 0.68
CA TRP A 836 -48.77 -22.08 0.19
C TRP A 836 -49.52 -21.31 -0.91
N ASN A 837 -50.60 -20.64 -0.53
CA ASN A 837 -51.50 -19.96 -1.47
C ASN A 837 -51.83 -18.50 -1.08
N LYS A 838 -51.23 -17.98 0.00
CA LYS A 838 -51.44 -16.59 0.42
C LYS A 838 -50.53 -15.69 -0.40
N GLN A 839 -51.08 -14.89 -1.32
CA GLN A 839 -50.31 -13.84 -1.97
C GLN A 839 -49.98 -12.74 -0.96
N VAL A 840 -48.72 -12.32 -0.95
CA VAL A 840 -48.17 -11.32 -0.01
C VAL A 840 -47.90 -10.01 -0.75
N ALA A 841 -47.28 -10.10 -1.93
CA ALA A 841 -46.91 -8.92 -2.72
C ALA A 841 -46.93 -9.21 -4.23
N LEU A 842 -46.94 -8.14 -5.01
CA LEU A 842 -46.81 -8.15 -6.46
C LEU A 842 -45.85 -7.02 -6.86
N PHE A 843 -44.74 -7.37 -7.52
CA PHE A 843 -43.71 -6.43 -7.96
C PHE A 843 -43.81 -6.24 -9.47
N ASN A 844 -43.69 -4.99 -9.95
CA ASN A 844 -43.57 -4.70 -11.38
C ASN A 844 -42.09 -4.55 -11.74
N HIS A 845 -41.55 -5.48 -12.52
CA HIS A 845 -40.15 -5.51 -12.93
C HIS A 845 -39.88 -4.73 -14.23
N GLU A 846 -40.91 -4.22 -14.91
CA GLU A 846 -40.85 -3.49 -16.20
C GLU A 846 -40.36 -4.32 -17.40
N SER A 847 -39.68 -5.44 -17.16
CA SER A 847 -39.19 -6.40 -18.16
C SER A 847 -39.50 -7.84 -17.74
N VAL A 848 -39.33 -8.80 -18.64
CA VAL A 848 -39.73 -10.19 -18.39
C VAL A 848 -38.72 -10.85 -17.43
N PRO A 849 -39.13 -11.24 -16.21
CA PRO A 849 -38.25 -11.94 -15.28
C PRO A 849 -37.92 -13.34 -15.79
N MET A 850 -36.64 -13.67 -15.92
CA MET A 850 -36.17 -14.98 -16.39
C MET A 850 -35.54 -15.82 -15.29
N LYS A 851 -34.98 -15.18 -14.26
CA LYS A 851 -34.40 -15.84 -13.08
C LYS A 851 -34.71 -15.07 -11.81
N LEU A 852 -34.96 -15.81 -10.74
CA LEU A 852 -35.22 -15.30 -9.39
C LEU A 852 -34.24 -15.95 -8.43
N LEU A 853 -33.73 -15.18 -7.47
CA LEU A 853 -32.84 -15.69 -6.43
C LEU A 853 -33.14 -14.97 -5.10
N PHE A 854 -33.48 -15.74 -4.07
CA PHE A 854 -33.62 -15.22 -2.72
C PHE A 854 -32.27 -15.21 -2.00
N HIS A 855 -32.02 -14.15 -1.24
CA HIS A 855 -30.94 -14.15 -0.28
C HIS A 855 -31.38 -14.92 0.98
N ASN A 856 -30.49 -15.70 1.60
CA ASN A 856 -30.88 -16.53 2.76
C ASN A 856 -31.12 -15.73 4.05
N TYR A 857 -30.33 -14.67 4.29
CA TYR A 857 -30.39 -13.89 5.53
C TYR A 857 -30.97 -12.46 5.37
N GLU A 858 -30.53 -11.70 4.38
CA GLU A 858 -31.09 -10.39 4.07
C GLU A 858 -32.46 -10.51 3.37
N PRO A 859 -33.37 -9.52 3.51
CA PRO A 859 -34.67 -9.52 2.85
C PRO A 859 -34.59 -9.18 1.35
N HIS A 860 -33.57 -9.65 0.64
CA HIS A 860 -33.34 -9.34 -0.77
C HIS A 860 -33.86 -10.45 -1.70
N LEU A 861 -34.55 -10.03 -2.77
CA LEU A 861 -34.94 -10.84 -3.90
C LEU A 861 -34.30 -10.25 -5.17
N ILE A 862 -33.47 -11.04 -5.82
CA ILE A 862 -32.82 -10.69 -7.08
C ILE A 862 -33.71 -11.16 -8.23
N VAL A 863 -33.98 -10.26 -9.16
CA VAL A 863 -34.77 -10.52 -10.36
C VAL A 863 -33.92 -10.14 -11.57
N ALA A 864 -33.60 -11.12 -12.41
CA ALA A 864 -32.91 -10.90 -13.68
C ALA A 864 -33.88 -11.07 -14.84
N ASN A 865 -33.75 -10.21 -15.85
CA ASN A 865 -34.62 -10.22 -17.01
C ASN A 865 -34.08 -11.08 -18.17
N ASP A 866 -34.77 -11.02 -19.31
CA ASP A 866 -34.42 -11.67 -20.57
C ASP A 866 -33.26 -11.02 -21.33
N LYS A 867 -32.73 -9.91 -20.81
CA LYS A 867 -31.62 -9.14 -21.38
C LYS A 867 -30.44 -9.12 -20.39
N ASP A 868 -30.11 -7.94 -19.87
CA ASP A 868 -28.95 -7.66 -19.04
C ASP A 868 -29.31 -7.01 -17.69
N SER A 869 -30.58 -6.70 -17.44
CA SER A 869 -30.96 -5.95 -16.25
C SER A 869 -31.15 -6.89 -15.06
N ILE A 870 -30.58 -6.45 -13.93
CA ILE A 870 -30.73 -7.06 -12.63
C ILE A 870 -31.37 -6.03 -11.71
N SER A 871 -32.48 -6.40 -11.10
CA SER A 871 -33.13 -5.59 -10.07
C SER A 871 -33.11 -6.29 -8.72
N VAL A 872 -32.89 -5.49 -7.68
CA VAL A 872 -32.76 -5.92 -6.29
C VAL A 872 -33.98 -5.38 -5.55
N TRP A 873 -34.79 -6.28 -5.02
CA TRP A 873 -36.01 -5.94 -4.29
C TRP A 873 -35.87 -6.29 -2.83
N ASP A 874 -36.28 -5.37 -1.95
CA ASP A 874 -36.58 -5.72 -0.57
C ASP A 874 -37.98 -6.32 -0.55
N TRP A 875 -38.06 -7.64 -0.39
CA TRP A 875 -39.33 -8.35 -0.46
C TRP A 875 -40.20 -8.14 0.80
N GLN A 876 -39.62 -7.70 1.92
CA GLN A 876 -40.35 -7.40 3.15
C GLN A 876 -41.00 -6.01 3.10
N ASN A 877 -40.24 -5.00 2.65
CA ASN A 877 -40.72 -3.62 2.55
C ASN A 877 -41.38 -3.31 1.19
N HIS A 878 -41.33 -4.25 0.25
CA HIS A 878 -41.94 -4.16 -1.08
C HIS A 878 -41.41 -2.98 -1.93
N ILE A 879 -40.12 -2.67 -1.78
CA ILE A 879 -39.44 -1.57 -2.47
C ILE A 879 -38.30 -2.10 -3.33
N ARG A 880 -38.14 -1.52 -4.52
CA ARG A 880 -36.98 -1.74 -5.38
C ARG A 880 -35.79 -0.97 -4.80
N VAL A 881 -34.79 -1.69 -4.34
CA VAL A 881 -33.58 -1.14 -3.74
C VAL A 881 -32.65 -0.61 -4.82
N ASN A 882 -32.40 -1.41 -5.86
CA ASN A 882 -31.45 -1.06 -6.91
C ASN A 882 -31.81 -1.73 -8.24
N THR A 883 -31.32 -1.17 -9.35
CA THR A 883 -31.36 -1.76 -10.68
C THR A 883 -30.07 -1.41 -11.42
N PHE A 884 -29.38 -2.41 -11.97
CA PHE A 884 -28.17 -2.21 -12.76
C PHE A 884 -28.12 -3.17 -13.96
N SER A 885 -27.20 -2.91 -14.89
CA SER A 885 -26.95 -3.76 -16.05
C SER A 885 -25.73 -4.64 -15.80
N ASN A 886 -25.84 -5.92 -16.13
CA ASN A 886 -24.74 -6.89 -16.15
C ASN A 886 -23.76 -6.66 -17.31
N CYS A 887 -24.05 -5.71 -18.21
CA CYS A 887 -23.21 -5.34 -19.35
C CYS A 887 -22.90 -6.51 -20.30
N ASN A 888 -23.83 -7.45 -20.44
CA ASN A 888 -23.71 -8.53 -21.40
C ASN A 888 -24.05 -8.05 -22.82
N PRO A 889 -23.49 -8.66 -23.88
CA PRO A 889 -23.77 -8.28 -25.26
C PRO A 889 -25.27 -8.35 -25.61
N ARG A 890 -25.75 -7.51 -26.54
CA ARG A 890 -27.19 -7.37 -26.91
C ARG A 890 -27.93 -8.69 -27.25
N HIS A 891 -27.23 -9.72 -27.71
CA HIS A 891 -27.80 -11.02 -28.09
C HIS A 891 -27.59 -12.12 -27.03
N SER A 892 -27.13 -11.74 -25.85
CA SER A 892 -26.94 -12.64 -24.71
C SER A 892 -27.96 -12.30 -23.63
N SER A 893 -28.26 -13.28 -22.79
CA SER A 893 -29.14 -13.13 -21.65
C SER A 893 -28.55 -13.83 -20.42
N ILE A 894 -29.05 -13.47 -19.25
CA ILE A 894 -28.64 -14.05 -17.97
C ILE A 894 -29.25 -15.46 -17.84
N SER A 895 -28.41 -16.47 -17.58
CA SER A 895 -28.83 -17.87 -17.37
C SER A 895 -28.69 -18.36 -15.94
N ALA A 896 -27.72 -17.86 -15.20
CA ALA A 896 -27.42 -18.31 -13.85
C ALA A 896 -27.25 -17.13 -12.88
N LEU A 897 -27.75 -17.31 -11.66
CA LEU A 897 -27.58 -16.39 -10.54
C LEU A 897 -27.20 -17.21 -9.32
N ASN A 898 -26.16 -16.80 -8.61
CA ASN A 898 -25.79 -17.37 -7.31
C ASN A 898 -25.27 -16.26 -6.41
N PHE A 899 -25.37 -16.44 -5.09
CA PHE A 899 -24.67 -15.58 -4.15
C PHE A 899 -23.36 -16.23 -3.70
N ILE A 900 -22.38 -15.37 -3.40
CA ILE A 900 -21.12 -15.72 -2.78
C ILE A 900 -21.05 -14.99 -1.44
N ASN A 901 -20.50 -15.64 -0.40
CA ASN A 901 -20.33 -15.10 0.95
C ASN A 901 -21.64 -14.62 1.59
N GLU A 902 -22.76 -15.32 1.37
CA GLU A 902 -24.09 -14.95 1.92
C GLU A 902 -24.09 -14.75 3.45
N HIS A 903 -23.20 -15.43 4.17
CA HIS A 903 -23.10 -15.39 5.62
C HIS A 903 -22.43 -14.11 6.17
N ASP A 904 -21.74 -13.32 5.35
CA ASP A 904 -21.10 -12.06 5.75
C ASP A 904 -21.44 -10.95 4.75
N VAL A 905 -20.49 -10.52 3.90
CA VAL A 905 -20.72 -9.54 2.84
C VAL A 905 -20.98 -10.27 1.53
N SER A 906 -22.26 -10.41 1.20
CA SER A 906 -22.71 -11.12 0.00
C SER A 906 -22.27 -10.43 -1.29
N MET A 907 -21.88 -11.21 -2.28
CA MET A 907 -21.66 -10.79 -3.67
C MET A 907 -22.57 -11.56 -4.61
N LEU A 908 -22.92 -10.95 -5.75
CA LEU A 908 -23.79 -11.57 -6.75
C LEU A 908 -22.97 -12.12 -7.91
N LEU A 909 -23.00 -13.43 -8.10
CA LEU A 909 -22.47 -14.11 -9.28
C LEU A 909 -23.55 -14.18 -10.35
N VAL A 910 -23.20 -13.73 -11.55
CA VAL A 910 -24.09 -13.69 -12.71
C VAL A 910 -23.45 -14.43 -13.87
N GLY A 911 -24.13 -15.47 -14.35
CA GLY A 911 -23.76 -16.23 -15.52
C GLY A 911 -24.58 -15.84 -16.74
N SER A 912 -23.90 -15.61 -17.87
CA SER A 912 -24.52 -15.22 -19.14
C SER A 912 -24.42 -16.33 -20.19
N ASN A 913 -25.37 -16.37 -21.12
CA ASN A 913 -25.44 -17.38 -22.20
C ASN A 913 -24.26 -17.32 -23.21
N ASP A 914 -23.41 -16.31 -23.11
CA ASP A 914 -22.19 -16.16 -23.90
C ASP A 914 -20.98 -16.89 -23.30
N GLY A 915 -21.14 -17.57 -22.15
CA GLY A 915 -20.04 -18.27 -21.47
C GLY A 915 -19.32 -17.42 -20.43
N THR A 916 -19.77 -16.19 -20.18
CA THR A 916 -19.14 -15.26 -19.21
C THR A 916 -19.73 -15.37 -17.82
N VAL A 917 -18.87 -15.24 -16.82
CA VAL A 917 -19.22 -15.11 -15.41
C VAL A 917 -18.76 -13.75 -14.92
N ARG A 918 -19.64 -13.03 -14.21
CA ARG A 918 -19.35 -11.73 -13.56
C ARG A 918 -19.74 -11.80 -12.09
N ILE A 919 -18.90 -11.20 -11.24
CA ILE A 919 -19.16 -11.09 -9.80
C ILE A 919 -19.31 -9.61 -9.44
N TRP A 920 -20.43 -9.26 -8.81
CA TRP A 920 -20.78 -7.90 -8.44
C TRP A 920 -20.82 -7.73 -6.92
N ARG A 921 -20.28 -6.60 -6.43
CA ARG A 921 -20.39 -6.17 -5.03
C ARG A 921 -21.20 -4.88 -4.91
N ASP A 922 -21.59 -4.57 -3.67
CA ASP A 922 -22.40 -3.39 -3.33
C ASP A 922 -23.71 -3.29 -4.14
N TYR A 923 -24.30 -4.45 -4.48
CA TYR A 923 -25.51 -4.53 -5.30
C TYR A 923 -26.74 -3.86 -4.66
N THR A 924 -26.70 -3.57 -3.36
CA THR A 924 -27.79 -2.94 -2.59
C THR A 924 -27.64 -1.43 -2.42
N SER A 925 -26.45 -0.86 -2.65
CA SER A 925 -26.22 0.55 -2.33
C SER A 925 -26.76 1.45 -3.45
N ILE A 926 -27.58 2.44 -3.07
CA ILE A 926 -28.05 3.49 -3.99
C ILE A 926 -26.98 4.60 -4.12
N GLN A 927 -26.19 4.82 -3.07
CA GLN A 927 -25.18 5.90 -3.02
C GLN A 927 -23.84 5.49 -3.63
N ARG A 928 -23.46 4.21 -3.51
CA ARG A 928 -22.27 3.67 -4.16
C ARG A 928 -22.68 2.99 -5.46
N THR A 929 -21.95 3.26 -6.54
CA THR A 929 -22.16 2.56 -7.82
C THR A 929 -21.83 1.08 -7.64
N THR A 930 -22.69 0.20 -8.15
CA THR A 930 -22.45 -1.25 -8.18
C THR A 930 -21.13 -1.54 -8.88
N GLU A 931 -20.26 -2.31 -8.24
CA GLU A 931 -18.90 -2.52 -8.72
C GLU A 931 -18.68 -3.96 -9.18
N LEU A 932 -18.03 -4.11 -10.34
CA LEU A 932 -17.58 -5.39 -10.85
C LEU A 932 -16.29 -5.81 -10.13
N VAL A 933 -16.33 -6.93 -9.42
CA VAL A 933 -15.22 -7.45 -8.61
C VAL A 933 -14.22 -8.20 -9.47
N THR A 934 -14.72 -9.12 -10.28
CA THR A 934 -13.96 -9.92 -11.24
C THR A 934 -14.90 -10.46 -12.31
N SER A 935 -14.35 -10.82 -13.46
CA SER A 935 -15.09 -11.47 -14.53
C SER A 935 -14.17 -12.29 -15.42
N TRP A 936 -14.69 -13.37 -16.00
CA TRP A 936 -13.94 -14.22 -16.91
C TRP A 936 -14.85 -15.04 -17.83
N ARG A 937 -14.28 -15.61 -18.89
CA ARG A 937 -14.97 -16.57 -19.75
C ARG A 937 -14.82 -17.97 -19.15
N ALA A 938 -15.86 -18.42 -18.44
CA ALA A 938 -15.88 -19.75 -17.86
C ALA A 938 -15.95 -20.85 -18.93
N ILE A 939 -16.60 -20.57 -20.08
CA ILE A 939 -16.72 -21.49 -21.22
C ILE A 939 -16.33 -20.76 -22.53
N PRO A 940 -15.07 -20.90 -23.00
CA PRO A 940 -14.61 -20.27 -24.25
C PRO A 940 -15.10 -21.02 -25.51
N ASP A 941 -15.38 -22.32 -25.42
CA ASP A 941 -15.65 -23.21 -26.57
C ASP A 941 -17.15 -23.42 -26.84
N LEU A 942 -17.97 -22.37 -26.77
CA LEU A 942 -19.42 -22.50 -26.94
C LEU A 942 -19.78 -22.94 -28.37
N PHE A 943 -20.44 -24.10 -28.53
CA PHE A 943 -20.91 -24.56 -29.83
C PHE A 943 -22.08 -23.70 -30.33
N SER A 944 -22.04 -23.30 -31.60
CA SER A 944 -23.13 -22.57 -32.26
C SER A 944 -24.31 -23.49 -32.57
N SER A 945 -25.23 -23.66 -31.62
CA SER A 945 -26.55 -24.27 -31.83
C SER A 945 -27.63 -23.17 -31.81
N ASN A 946 -28.73 -23.40 -32.54
CA ASN A 946 -29.84 -22.43 -32.68
C ASN A 946 -30.77 -22.36 -31.45
N GLN A 947 -30.55 -23.18 -30.41
CA GLN A 947 -31.29 -23.14 -29.14
C GLN A 947 -30.29 -23.29 -27.99
N ARG A 948 -29.85 -22.16 -27.42
CA ARG A 948 -28.89 -22.13 -26.32
C ARG A 948 -29.59 -22.29 -24.98
N ILE A 949 -29.18 -23.28 -24.20
CA ILE A 949 -29.57 -23.41 -22.78
C ILE A 949 -28.76 -22.39 -21.96
N GLY A 950 -27.58 -22.02 -22.46
CA GLY A 950 -26.70 -21.05 -21.82
C GLY A 950 -25.70 -21.72 -20.89
N ILE A 951 -25.27 -21.01 -19.86
CA ILE A 951 -24.43 -21.59 -18.81
C ILE A 951 -25.29 -21.97 -17.61
N VAL A 952 -24.95 -23.08 -17.00
CA VAL A 952 -25.49 -23.49 -15.71
C VAL A 952 -24.34 -23.42 -14.73
N ALA A 953 -24.54 -22.74 -13.61
CA ALA A 953 -23.51 -22.53 -12.61
C ALA A 953 -24.02 -22.87 -11.22
N GLU A 954 -23.20 -23.57 -10.44
CA GLU A 954 -23.46 -23.92 -9.04
C GLU A 954 -22.25 -23.51 -8.19
N TRP A 955 -22.49 -22.71 -7.15
CA TRP A 955 -21.45 -22.22 -6.25
C TRP A 955 -21.34 -23.08 -4.99
N GLN A 956 -20.13 -23.53 -4.67
CA GLN A 956 -19.81 -24.30 -3.48
C GLN A 956 -19.03 -23.42 -2.48
N GLN A 957 -19.75 -22.76 -1.56
CA GLN A 957 -19.15 -21.83 -0.58
C GLN A 957 -18.09 -22.49 0.32
N ARG A 958 -18.25 -23.76 0.72
CA ARG A 958 -17.32 -24.42 1.64
C ARG A 958 -15.94 -24.66 1.02
N ASP A 959 -15.93 -25.11 -0.24
CA ASP A 959 -14.71 -25.48 -0.96
C ASP A 959 -14.18 -24.35 -1.85
N GLY A 960 -14.88 -23.22 -1.95
CA GLY A 960 -14.52 -22.10 -2.84
C GLY A 960 -14.56 -22.46 -4.33
N CYS A 961 -15.41 -23.41 -4.73
CA CYS A 961 -15.45 -23.94 -6.08
C CYS A 961 -16.71 -23.49 -6.84
N LEU A 962 -16.56 -23.16 -8.12
CA LEU A 962 -17.65 -22.89 -9.04
C LEU A 962 -17.71 -23.99 -10.11
N LEU A 963 -18.82 -24.72 -10.13
CA LEU A 963 -19.10 -25.72 -11.18
C LEU A 963 -19.83 -25.04 -12.32
N VAL A 964 -19.31 -25.16 -13.54
CA VAL A 964 -19.90 -24.53 -14.72
C VAL A 964 -20.12 -25.57 -15.83
N GLY A 965 -21.37 -25.71 -16.26
CA GLY A 965 -21.77 -26.55 -17.39
C GLY A 965 -22.67 -25.77 -18.36
N GLY A 966 -23.31 -26.49 -19.29
CA GLY A 966 -24.25 -25.90 -20.23
C GLY A 966 -24.25 -26.65 -21.57
N ASP A 967 -24.15 -25.90 -22.66
CA ASP A 967 -24.12 -26.43 -24.04
C ASP A 967 -22.76 -27.05 -24.44
N VAL A 968 -21.92 -27.40 -23.47
CA VAL A 968 -20.61 -28.02 -23.66
C VAL A 968 -20.58 -29.44 -23.12
N ARG A 969 -19.66 -30.24 -23.67
CA ARG A 969 -19.51 -31.66 -23.32
C ARG A 969 -18.69 -31.90 -22.04
N VAL A 970 -18.30 -30.83 -21.36
CA VAL A 970 -17.50 -30.87 -20.12
C VAL A 970 -18.15 -30.00 -19.07
N ILE A 971 -18.02 -30.40 -17.82
CA ILE A 971 -18.35 -29.59 -16.64
C ILE A 971 -17.01 -29.09 -16.10
N ARG A 972 -16.83 -27.77 -16.10
CA ARG A 972 -15.59 -27.13 -15.66
C ARG A 972 -15.66 -26.82 -14.17
N VAL A 973 -14.55 -27.04 -13.48
CA VAL A 973 -14.41 -26.75 -12.05
C VAL A 973 -13.45 -25.58 -11.91
N TRP A 974 -14.01 -24.42 -11.56
CA TRP A 974 -13.25 -23.20 -11.30
C TRP A 974 -12.97 -23.08 -9.81
N ASP A 975 -11.72 -22.85 -9.46
CA ASP A 975 -11.26 -22.68 -8.08
C ASP A 975 -11.10 -21.18 -7.77
N ALA A 976 -11.84 -20.67 -6.78
CA ALA A 976 -11.90 -19.24 -6.49
C ALA A 976 -10.59 -18.68 -5.90
N PRO A 977 -9.93 -19.31 -4.91
CA PRO A 977 -8.64 -18.85 -4.40
C PRO A 977 -7.54 -18.76 -5.46
N ARG A 978 -7.52 -19.72 -6.40
CA ARG A 978 -6.50 -19.77 -7.47
C ARG A 978 -6.88 -18.96 -8.71
N GLU A 979 -8.17 -18.66 -8.86
CA GLU A 979 -8.79 -18.09 -10.06
C GLU A 979 -8.42 -18.87 -11.34
N LEU A 980 -8.39 -20.20 -11.24
CA LEU A 980 -8.03 -21.10 -12.35
C LEU A 980 -9.09 -22.18 -12.56
N ASN A 981 -9.15 -22.69 -13.79
CA ASN A 981 -9.85 -23.93 -14.09
C ASN A 981 -8.97 -25.10 -13.66
N VAL A 982 -9.42 -25.85 -12.65
CA VAL A 982 -8.66 -26.97 -12.07
C VAL A 982 -8.99 -28.30 -12.73
N ALA A 983 -10.21 -28.46 -13.26
CA ALA A 983 -10.62 -29.72 -13.87
C ALA A 983 -11.73 -29.53 -14.91
N ASP A 984 -11.57 -30.24 -16.04
CA ASP A 984 -12.61 -30.43 -17.04
C ASP A 984 -13.17 -31.86 -16.91
N ILE A 985 -14.37 -32.00 -16.35
CA ILE A 985 -15.03 -33.30 -16.13
C ILE A 985 -15.89 -33.64 -17.35
N PRO A 986 -15.59 -34.71 -18.12
CA PRO A 986 -16.35 -35.08 -19.29
C PRO A 986 -17.77 -35.56 -18.93
N THR A 987 -18.77 -35.00 -19.59
CA THR A 987 -20.18 -35.41 -19.44
C THR A 987 -20.48 -36.77 -20.09
N ARG A 988 -19.59 -37.24 -20.98
CA ARG A 988 -19.72 -38.47 -21.80
C ARG A 988 -21.01 -38.52 -22.64
N THR A 989 -21.62 -37.37 -22.93
CA THR A 989 -22.81 -37.24 -23.79
C THR A 989 -22.71 -36.02 -24.71
N GLY A 990 -23.48 -36.02 -25.80
CA GLY A 990 -23.67 -34.85 -26.67
C GLY A 990 -24.82 -33.93 -26.23
N SER A 991 -25.60 -34.34 -25.24
CA SER A 991 -26.72 -33.56 -24.71
C SER A 991 -26.24 -32.49 -23.74
N ALA A 992 -26.86 -31.31 -23.80
CA ALA A 992 -26.54 -30.19 -22.94
C ALA A 992 -26.95 -30.45 -21.48
N VAL A 993 -26.18 -29.86 -20.56
CA VAL A 993 -26.46 -29.83 -19.12
C VAL A 993 -27.49 -28.74 -18.86
N THR A 994 -28.62 -29.09 -18.25
CA THR A 994 -29.74 -28.17 -18.00
C THR A 994 -29.78 -27.64 -16.58
N SER A 995 -29.22 -28.39 -15.62
CA SER A 995 -29.20 -28.04 -14.19
C SER A 995 -28.02 -28.71 -13.51
N LEU A 996 -27.50 -28.06 -12.47
CA LEU A 996 -26.38 -28.51 -11.64
C LEU A 996 -26.73 -28.25 -10.19
N THR A 997 -26.37 -29.19 -9.32
CA THR A 997 -26.53 -29.05 -7.87
C THR A 997 -25.47 -29.85 -7.14
N SER A 998 -25.13 -29.43 -5.93
CA SER A 998 -24.04 -30.00 -5.14
C SER A 998 -24.48 -30.35 -3.71
N ASP A 999 -23.84 -31.35 -3.12
CA ASP A 999 -24.02 -31.70 -1.70
C ASP A 999 -23.34 -30.72 -0.72
N GLY A 1000 -22.52 -29.82 -1.25
CA GLY A 1000 -21.71 -28.86 -0.48
C GLY A 1000 -20.29 -29.36 -0.20
N GLY A 1001 -19.91 -30.50 -0.75
CA GLY A 1001 -18.56 -31.05 -0.75
C GLY A 1001 -18.18 -31.57 -2.14
N HIS A 1002 -17.81 -32.85 -2.23
CA HIS A 1002 -17.20 -33.40 -3.43
C HIS A 1002 -18.18 -34.08 -4.40
N LEU A 1003 -19.46 -34.25 -4.02
CA LEU A 1003 -20.47 -34.86 -4.88
C LEU A 1003 -21.32 -33.77 -5.54
N PHE A 1004 -21.55 -33.93 -6.85
CA PHE A 1004 -22.49 -33.07 -7.56
C PHE A 1004 -23.28 -33.85 -8.60
N VAL A 1005 -24.45 -33.33 -8.93
CA VAL A 1005 -25.38 -33.95 -9.88
C VAL A 1005 -25.66 -32.98 -11.01
N ALA A 1006 -25.66 -33.51 -12.23
CA ALA A 1006 -26.06 -32.79 -13.42
C ALA A 1006 -27.32 -33.41 -14.02
N GLY A 1007 -28.32 -32.57 -14.30
CA GLY A 1007 -29.48 -32.91 -15.11
C GLY A 1007 -29.21 -32.59 -16.58
N PHE A 1008 -29.72 -33.42 -17.49
CA PHE A 1008 -29.46 -33.30 -18.92
C PHE A 1008 -30.72 -33.18 -19.76
N ALA A 1009 -30.54 -32.61 -20.96
CA ALA A 1009 -31.61 -32.47 -21.94
C ALA A 1009 -32.16 -33.82 -22.47
N ASP A 1010 -31.40 -34.91 -22.32
CA ASP A 1010 -31.82 -36.28 -22.70
C ASP A 1010 -32.70 -36.98 -21.65
N GLY A 1011 -33.01 -36.30 -20.54
CA GLY A 1011 -33.76 -36.87 -19.41
C GLY A 1011 -32.91 -37.70 -18.44
N ALA A 1012 -31.60 -37.82 -18.66
CA ALA A 1012 -30.72 -38.49 -17.71
C ALA A 1012 -30.27 -37.54 -16.60
N ILE A 1013 -30.01 -38.13 -15.44
CA ILE A 1013 -29.39 -37.48 -14.28
C ILE A 1013 -28.10 -38.25 -14.02
N ARG A 1014 -26.98 -37.52 -13.93
CA ARG A 1014 -25.66 -38.11 -13.72
C ARG A 1014 -25.06 -37.57 -12.43
N LEU A 1015 -24.58 -38.46 -11.58
CA LEU A 1015 -23.85 -38.15 -10.35
C LEU A 1015 -22.36 -38.20 -10.63
N TYR A 1016 -21.64 -37.24 -10.06
CA TYR A 1016 -20.20 -37.10 -10.19
C TYR A 1016 -19.55 -37.03 -8.80
N ASP A 1017 -18.41 -37.70 -8.65
CA ASP A 1017 -17.54 -37.61 -7.47
C ASP A 1017 -16.19 -36.99 -7.86
N ARG A 1018 -15.89 -35.82 -7.28
CA ARG A 1018 -14.65 -35.06 -7.53
C ARG A 1018 -13.40 -35.69 -6.90
N ARG A 1019 -13.54 -36.68 -6.02
CA ARG A 1019 -12.39 -37.38 -5.40
C ARG A 1019 -11.73 -38.35 -6.38
N VAL A 1020 -12.47 -38.79 -7.39
CA VAL A 1020 -11.98 -39.68 -8.45
C VAL A 1020 -11.39 -38.82 -9.58
N SER A 1021 -10.48 -39.40 -10.38
CA SER A 1021 -9.93 -38.70 -11.54
C SER A 1021 -11.05 -38.14 -12.44
N PRO A 1022 -10.87 -36.96 -13.07
CA PRO A 1022 -11.94 -36.31 -13.83
C PRO A 1022 -12.60 -37.21 -14.87
N ASN A 1023 -11.82 -38.08 -15.54
CA ASN A 1023 -12.34 -39.00 -16.53
C ASN A 1023 -13.33 -40.00 -15.96
N ASP A 1024 -13.11 -40.50 -14.74
CA ASP A 1024 -13.93 -41.51 -14.07
C ASP A 1024 -14.83 -40.94 -12.97
N ALA A 1025 -14.88 -39.61 -12.86
CA ALA A 1025 -15.70 -38.92 -11.87
C ALA A 1025 -17.20 -39.24 -11.99
N MET A 1026 -17.69 -39.61 -13.18
CA MET A 1026 -19.09 -39.99 -13.39
C MET A 1026 -19.38 -41.38 -12.80
N THR A 1027 -20.05 -41.43 -11.64
CA THR A 1027 -20.27 -42.66 -10.87
C THR A 1027 -21.61 -43.32 -11.16
N LEU A 1028 -22.69 -42.53 -11.29
CA LEU A 1028 -24.05 -43.04 -11.49
C LEU A 1028 -24.74 -42.33 -12.66
N VAL A 1029 -25.48 -43.09 -13.46
CA VAL A 1029 -26.31 -42.57 -14.55
C VAL A 1029 -27.72 -43.16 -14.42
N ASN A 1030 -28.68 -42.30 -14.08
CA ASN A 1030 -30.09 -42.67 -13.95
C ASN A 1030 -30.90 -42.01 -15.06
N LYS A 1031 -31.58 -42.83 -15.88
CA LYS A 1031 -32.40 -42.36 -17.01
C LYS A 1031 -33.82 -42.92 -16.95
N GLU A 1032 -34.57 -42.48 -15.94
CA GLU A 1032 -36.00 -42.80 -15.85
C GLU A 1032 -36.89 -41.75 -16.53
N HIS A 1033 -36.46 -40.47 -16.57
CA HIS A 1033 -37.23 -39.43 -17.22
C HIS A 1033 -37.13 -39.54 -18.75
N LYS A 1034 -38.26 -39.36 -19.43
CA LYS A 1034 -38.35 -39.46 -20.90
C LYS A 1034 -38.12 -38.12 -21.62
N ASN A 1035 -38.12 -37.02 -20.89
CA ASN A 1035 -38.05 -35.67 -21.43
C ASN A 1035 -37.00 -34.85 -20.67
N SER A 1036 -36.58 -33.72 -21.25
CA SER A 1036 -35.54 -32.84 -20.72
C SER A 1036 -35.76 -32.49 -19.25
N ILE A 1037 -34.68 -32.55 -18.46
CA ILE A 1037 -34.71 -32.16 -17.06
C ILE A 1037 -34.77 -30.63 -16.97
N VAL A 1038 -35.77 -30.11 -16.25
CA VAL A 1038 -35.95 -28.66 -16.03
C VAL A 1038 -35.05 -28.18 -14.90
N ASN A 1039 -35.02 -28.90 -13.78
CA ASN A 1039 -34.13 -28.61 -12.67
C ASN A 1039 -33.83 -29.88 -11.86
N VAL A 1040 -32.68 -29.90 -11.20
CA VAL A 1040 -32.29 -30.92 -10.20
C VAL A 1040 -31.77 -30.17 -9.00
N VAL A 1041 -32.30 -30.47 -7.83
CA VAL A 1041 -31.91 -29.79 -6.58
C VAL A 1041 -31.59 -30.83 -5.52
N TRP A 1042 -30.41 -30.69 -4.91
CA TRP A 1042 -30.01 -31.45 -3.75
C TRP A 1042 -30.49 -30.74 -2.49
N GLN A 1043 -31.36 -31.39 -1.73
CA GLN A 1043 -31.89 -30.80 -0.50
C GLN A 1043 -30.81 -30.82 0.60
N LYS A 1044 -30.55 -29.68 1.25
CA LYS A 1044 -29.51 -29.55 2.29
C LYS A 1044 -30.03 -29.86 3.72
N GLY A 1045 -31.34 -30.08 3.87
CA GLY A 1045 -31.98 -30.45 5.14
C GLY A 1045 -31.68 -31.89 5.61
N SER A 1046 -32.32 -32.33 6.69
CA SER A 1046 -32.00 -33.60 7.38
C SER A 1046 -32.15 -34.89 6.57
N VAL A 1047 -32.98 -34.88 5.52
CA VAL A 1047 -33.28 -36.09 4.73
C VAL A 1047 -32.32 -36.21 3.53
N GLN A 1048 -31.63 -35.12 3.14
CA GLN A 1048 -30.69 -35.03 2.01
C GLN A 1048 -31.14 -35.79 0.76
N GLU A 1049 -32.37 -35.55 0.32
CA GLU A 1049 -32.92 -36.18 -0.89
C GLU A 1049 -32.59 -35.33 -2.13
N LEU A 1050 -32.36 -36.01 -3.24
CA LEU A 1050 -32.19 -35.38 -4.54
C LEU A 1050 -33.54 -35.35 -5.26
N VAL A 1051 -33.95 -34.20 -5.78
CA VAL A 1051 -35.24 -34.06 -6.48
C VAL A 1051 -34.98 -33.59 -7.91
N SER A 1052 -35.64 -34.21 -8.87
CA SER A 1052 -35.58 -33.79 -10.27
C SER A 1052 -36.96 -33.65 -10.89
N GLY A 1053 -37.09 -32.66 -11.77
CA GLY A 1053 -38.32 -32.42 -12.52
C GLY A 1053 -38.07 -32.45 -14.02
N SER A 1054 -38.94 -33.15 -14.75
CA SER A 1054 -38.90 -33.20 -16.21
C SER A 1054 -39.86 -32.20 -16.85
N LYS A 1055 -39.58 -31.77 -18.08
CA LYS A 1055 -40.44 -30.86 -18.87
C LYS A 1055 -41.86 -31.39 -19.08
N SER A 1056 -42.05 -32.71 -18.99
CA SER A 1056 -43.37 -33.36 -19.00
C SER A 1056 -44.21 -33.10 -17.74
N GLY A 1057 -43.62 -32.58 -16.66
CA GLY A 1057 -44.27 -32.38 -15.36
C GLY A 1057 -44.05 -33.51 -14.36
N GLU A 1058 -43.36 -34.60 -14.73
CA GLU A 1058 -43.00 -35.67 -13.79
C GLU A 1058 -41.90 -35.19 -12.83
N ILE A 1059 -42.14 -35.35 -11.52
CA ILE A 1059 -41.16 -35.06 -10.47
C ILE A 1059 -40.74 -36.38 -9.83
N LYS A 1060 -39.43 -36.59 -9.70
CA LYS A 1060 -38.86 -37.78 -9.05
C LYS A 1060 -37.98 -37.38 -7.88
N VAL A 1061 -38.11 -38.10 -6.78
CA VAL A 1061 -37.25 -38.01 -5.60
C VAL A 1061 -36.34 -39.22 -5.58
N TRP A 1062 -35.06 -39.00 -5.36
CA TRP A 1062 -33.99 -39.97 -5.48
C TRP A 1062 -33.25 -40.12 -4.16
N ASP A 1063 -32.85 -41.35 -3.86
CA ASP A 1063 -31.80 -41.65 -2.91
C ASP A 1063 -30.57 -42.07 -3.73
N ILE A 1064 -29.47 -41.33 -3.61
CA ILE A 1064 -28.23 -41.55 -4.37
C ILE A 1064 -27.62 -42.93 -4.16
N ARG A 1065 -28.00 -43.61 -3.06
CA ARG A 1065 -27.53 -44.96 -2.72
C ARG A 1065 -28.28 -46.04 -3.51
N THR A 1066 -29.35 -45.66 -4.20
CA THR A 1066 -30.21 -46.56 -4.97
C THR A 1066 -30.23 -46.18 -6.45
N ASN A 1067 -30.41 -47.17 -7.33
CA ASN A 1067 -30.41 -46.96 -8.78
C ASN A 1067 -31.80 -46.59 -9.36
N TRP A 1068 -32.83 -46.47 -8.53
CA TRP A 1068 -34.19 -46.13 -8.95
C TRP A 1068 -34.74 -44.95 -8.14
N SER A 1069 -35.77 -44.28 -8.66
CA SER A 1069 -36.45 -43.23 -7.91
C SER A 1069 -37.22 -43.80 -6.71
N LYS A 1070 -37.12 -43.14 -5.55
CA LYS A 1070 -37.82 -43.49 -4.31
C LYS A 1070 -39.31 -43.13 -4.40
N VAL A 1071 -39.60 -41.96 -4.96
CA VAL A 1071 -40.96 -41.46 -5.19
C VAL A 1071 -41.02 -40.90 -6.61
N SER A 1072 -42.03 -41.30 -7.37
CA SER A 1072 -42.42 -40.67 -8.63
C SER A 1072 -43.77 -40.00 -8.42
N ILE A 1073 -43.82 -38.69 -8.66
CA ILE A 1073 -45.02 -37.86 -8.64
C ILE A 1073 -45.36 -37.61 -10.12
N PRO A 1074 -46.29 -38.38 -10.70
CA PRO A 1074 -46.74 -38.15 -12.07
C PRO A 1074 -47.60 -36.88 -12.10
N ASP A 1075 -47.47 -36.08 -13.16
CA ASP A 1075 -48.44 -35.01 -13.43
C ASP A 1075 -49.26 -35.34 -14.68
N ASN A 1076 -50.58 -35.38 -14.51
CA ASN A 1076 -51.56 -35.62 -15.59
C ASN A 1076 -51.92 -34.32 -16.34
N ASN A 1077 -51.08 -33.30 -16.24
CA ASN A 1077 -51.29 -32.00 -16.89
C ASN A 1077 -50.98 -32.08 -18.39
N LEU A 1078 -51.82 -31.45 -19.21
CA LEU A 1078 -51.53 -31.25 -20.65
C LEU A 1078 -50.47 -30.16 -20.89
N ALA A 1079 -50.14 -29.37 -19.87
CA ALA A 1079 -49.21 -28.24 -19.95
C ALA A 1079 -47.78 -28.64 -19.53
N GLN A 1080 -46.78 -28.07 -20.21
CA GLN A 1080 -45.37 -28.32 -19.92
C GLN A 1080 -44.92 -27.59 -18.64
N MET A 1081 -44.03 -28.21 -17.88
CA MET A 1081 -43.39 -27.57 -16.72
C MET A 1081 -42.36 -26.55 -17.22
N ALA A 1082 -42.50 -25.30 -16.76
CA ALA A 1082 -41.65 -24.19 -17.16
C ALA A 1082 -40.51 -23.95 -16.15
N ALA A 1083 -40.80 -24.07 -14.85
CA ALA A 1083 -39.83 -23.89 -13.79
C ALA A 1083 -40.11 -24.85 -12.63
N MET A 1084 -39.06 -25.24 -11.92
CA MET A 1084 -39.15 -26.02 -10.69
C MET A 1084 -38.08 -25.54 -9.72
N ASP A 1085 -38.43 -25.48 -8.44
CA ASP A 1085 -37.49 -25.26 -7.35
C ASP A 1085 -37.84 -26.10 -6.12
N VAL A 1086 -36.86 -26.31 -5.27
CA VAL A 1086 -36.98 -27.11 -4.04
C VAL A 1086 -36.44 -26.30 -2.87
N HIS A 1087 -37.18 -26.32 -1.77
CA HIS A 1087 -36.80 -25.57 -0.60
C HIS A 1087 -35.52 -26.17 0.03
N GLN A 1088 -34.50 -25.35 0.25
CA GLN A 1088 -33.15 -25.81 0.64
C GLN A 1088 -33.17 -26.66 1.92
N HIS A 1089 -33.91 -26.23 2.95
CA HIS A 1089 -33.94 -26.90 4.26
C HIS A 1089 -35.25 -27.65 4.60
N THR A 1090 -36.32 -27.53 3.82
CA THR A 1090 -37.63 -28.15 4.12
C THR A 1090 -38.11 -29.02 2.97
N ASN A 1091 -38.95 -29.99 3.26
CA ASN A 1091 -39.50 -30.94 2.30
C ASN A 1091 -40.63 -30.33 1.46
N VAL A 1092 -40.36 -29.24 0.75
CA VAL A 1092 -41.31 -28.55 -0.13
C VAL A 1092 -40.71 -28.42 -1.52
N ILE A 1093 -41.50 -28.81 -2.52
CA ILE A 1093 -41.19 -28.74 -3.95
C ILE A 1093 -42.24 -27.86 -4.59
N ALA A 1094 -41.83 -26.93 -5.44
CA ALA A 1094 -42.72 -26.07 -6.20
C ALA A 1094 -42.49 -26.26 -7.70
N SER A 1095 -43.56 -26.52 -8.45
CA SER A 1095 -43.54 -26.64 -9.90
C SER A 1095 -44.50 -25.65 -10.54
N ALA A 1096 -44.02 -24.95 -11.57
CA ALA A 1096 -44.81 -24.00 -12.35
C ALA A 1096 -44.99 -24.50 -13.79
N TYR A 1097 -46.20 -24.30 -14.32
CA TYR A 1097 -46.62 -24.79 -15.62
C TYR A 1097 -46.95 -23.65 -16.57
N SER A 1098 -46.85 -23.90 -17.88
CA SER A 1098 -47.13 -22.91 -18.92
C SER A 1098 -48.58 -22.39 -18.92
N ASN A 1099 -49.51 -23.11 -18.27
CA ASN A 1099 -50.91 -22.72 -18.11
C ASN A 1099 -51.20 -21.89 -16.84
N GLN A 1100 -50.21 -21.16 -16.32
CA GLN A 1100 -50.29 -20.32 -15.12
C GLN A 1100 -50.51 -21.06 -13.80
N THR A 1101 -50.52 -22.39 -13.82
CA THR A 1101 -50.71 -23.17 -12.60
C THR A 1101 -49.37 -23.31 -11.87
N ILE A 1102 -49.37 -23.15 -10.56
CA ILE A 1102 -48.26 -23.44 -9.67
C ILE A 1102 -48.74 -24.49 -8.68
N LYS A 1103 -48.05 -25.64 -8.62
CA LYS A 1103 -48.37 -26.74 -7.70
C LYS A 1103 -47.24 -26.88 -6.70
N LEU A 1104 -47.59 -27.10 -5.44
CA LEU A 1104 -46.65 -27.41 -4.38
C LEU A 1104 -46.89 -28.83 -3.86
N TYR A 1105 -45.79 -29.54 -3.65
CA TYR A 1105 -45.76 -30.90 -3.15
C TYR A 1105 -44.77 -31.01 -1.99
N ASN A 1106 -44.96 -32.03 -1.17
CA ASN A 1106 -43.95 -32.51 -0.24
C ASN A 1106 -43.02 -33.52 -0.94
N THR A 1107 -41.78 -33.69 -0.48
CA THR A 1107 -40.88 -34.75 -0.98
C THR A 1107 -41.44 -36.17 -0.80
N GLY A 1108 -42.37 -36.36 0.15
CA GLY A 1108 -43.13 -37.60 0.29
C GLY A 1108 -44.21 -37.84 -0.78
N GLY A 1109 -44.41 -36.92 -1.73
CA GLY A 1109 -45.42 -37.03 -2.80
C GLY A 1109 -46.79 -36.45 -2.46
N LEU A 1110 -46.98 -35.92 -1.25
CA LEU A 1110 -48.23 -35.28 -0.84
C LEU A 1110 -48.44 -33.95 -1.57
N HIS A 1111 -49.60 -33.73 -2.16
CA HIS A 1111 -50.00 -32.44 -2.72
C HIS A 1111 -50.39 -31.46 -1.61
N LEU A 1112 -49.76 -30.27 -1.61
CA LEU A 1112 -49.97 -29.25 -0.57
C LEU A 1112 -50.99 -28.19 -1.01
N SER A 1113 -50.78 -27.60 -2.19
CA SER A 1113 -51.65 -26.58 -2.74
C SER A 1113 -51.47 -26.41 -4.25
N THR A 1114 -52.54 -25.95 -4.91
CA THR A 1114 -52.50 -25.47 -6.29
C THR A 1114 -52.93 -24.01 -6.29
N THR A 1115 -52.08 -23.15 -6.83
CA THR A 1115 -52.30 -21.70 -6.92
C THR A 1115 -52.22 -21.31 -8.39
N LYS A 1116 -53.10 -20.43 -8.85
CA LYS A 1116 -52.96 -19.80 -10.17
C LYS A 1116 -52.13 -18.53 -10.02
N TYR A 1117 -51.19 -18.32 -10.94
CA TYR A 1117 -50.41 -17.09 -11.00
C TYR A 1117 -51.33 -15.89 -11.19
N ASN A 1118 -51.23 -14.92 -10.28
CA ASN A 1118 -52.01 -13.69 -10.36
C ASN A 1118 -51.35 -12.73 -11.36
N THR A 1119 -52.04 -12.51 -12.48
CA THR A 1119 -51.60 -11.64 -13.55
C THR A 1119 -51.95 -10.18 -13.26
N GLY A 1120 -51.18 -9.24 -13.81
CA GLY A 1120 -51.55 -7.83 -13.82
C GLY A 1120 -52.84 -7.57 -14.62
N PHE A 1121 -53.37 -6.33 -14.57
CA PHE A 1121 -54.64 -5.92 -15.20
C PHE A 1121 -54.79 -6.29 -16.70
N LEU A 1122 -53.68 -6.52 -17.42
CA LEU A 1122 -53.65 -6.87 -18.86
C LEU A 1122 -53.15 -8.30 -19.17
N GLY A 1123 -52.79 -9.13 -18.18
CA GLY A 1123 -52.00 -10.36 -18.39
C GLY A 1123 -52.78 -11.63 -18.75
N TRP A 1124 -53.89 -11.54 -19.51
CA TRP A 1124 -54.62 -12.75 -19.95
C TRP A 1124 -53.73 -13.57 -20.90
N GLY A 1125 -53.25 -14.74 -20.44
CA GLY A 1125 -52.36 -15.62 -21.20
C GLY A 1125 -50.86 -15.54 -20.86
N ALA A 1126 -50.46 -14.82 -19.81
CA ALA A 1126 -49.06 -14.80 -19.35
C ALA A 1126 -48.55 -16.20 -18.99
N GLN A 1127 -47.29 -16.52 -19.31
CA GLN A 1127 -46.67 -17.81 -18.98
C GLN A 1127 -45.66 -17.62 -17.84
N VAL A 1128 -45.67 -18.51 -16.85
CA VAL A 1128 -44.68 -18.49 -15.76
C VAL A 1128 -43.32 -18.89 -16.33
N THR A 1129 -42.31 -18.04 -16.15
CA THR A 1129 -40.97 -18.21 -16.70
C THR A 1129 -39.99 -18.73 -15.65
N CYS A 1130 -40.14 -18.29 -14.40
CA CYS A 1130 -39.22 -18.60 -13.32
C CYS A 1130 -39.93 -18.72 -11.97
N LEU A 1131 -39.31 -19.49 -11.07
CA LEU A 1131 -39.79 -19.75 -9.73
C LEU A 1131 -38.60 -19.88 -8.79
N ALA A 1132 -38.71 -19.33 -7.57
CA ALA A 1132 -37.71 -19.49 -6.52
C ALA A 1132 -38.37 -19.61 -5.13
N LEU A 1133 -37.85 -20.50 -4.30
CA LEU A 1133 -38.20 -20.67 -2.90
C LEU A 1133 -37.16 -19.98 -2.01
N ALA A 1134 -37.61 -19.27 -0.98
CA ALA A 1134 -36.69 -18.68 -0.01
C ALA A 1134 -36.05 -19.80 0.83
N GLY A 1135 -34.75 -19.73 1.08
CA GLY A 1135 -34.02 -20.81 1.75
C GLY A 1135 -34.44 -21.00 3.19
N HIS A 1136 -34.39 -19.96 4.03
CA HIS A 1136 -34.80 -20.05 5.44
C HIS A 1136 -36.27 -19.67 5.69
N HIS A 1137 -36.86 -18.81 4.85
CA HIS A 1137 -38.21 -18.31 5.07
C HIS A 1137 -39.25 -19.11 4.28
N THR A 1138 -40.49 -19.16 4.77
CA THR A 1138 -41.58 -19.88 4.10
C THR A 1138 -42.29 -18.99 3.06
N TYR A 1139 -41.53 -18.50 2.07
CA TYR A 1139 -42.03 -17.72 0.92
C TYR A 1139 -41.54 -18.30 -0.41
N PHE A 1140 -42.31 -18.10 -1.47
CA PHE A 1140 -41.85 -18.35 -2.84
C PHE A 1140 -42.25 -17.18 -3.74
N ALA A 1141 -41.44 -16.93 -4.76
CA ALA A 1141 -41.71 -15.96 -5.80
C ALA A 1141 -41.87 -16.67 -7.14
N ALA A 1142 -42.80 -16.16 -7.96
CA ALA A 1142 -42.99 -16.60 -9.33
C ALA A 1142 -42.99 -15.38 -10.25
N GLY A 1143 -42.27 -15.47 -11.37
CA GLY A 1143 -42.25 -14.45 -12.41
C GLY A 1143 -42.90 -14.98 -13.69
N ALA A 1144 -43.56 -14.10 -14.43
CA ALA A 1144 -44.19 -14.46 -15.70
C ALA A 1144 -43.89 -13.45 -16.81
N THR A 1145 -44.29 -13.80 -18.04
CA THR A 1145 -44.12 -12.96 -19.24
C THR A 1145 -44.87 -11.62 -19.20
N ASP A 1146 -45.69 -11.35 -18.17
CA ASP A 1146 -46.38 -10.07 -17.97
C ASP A 1146 -45.53 -9.03 -17.21
N SER A 1147 -44.23 -9.30 -17.02
CA SER A 1147 -43.27 -8.44 -16.32
C SER A 1147 -43.55 -8.24 -14.82
N TYR A 1148 -44.45 -9.03 -14.25
CA TYR A 1148 -44.70 -9.04 -12.80
C TYR A 1148 -43.97 -10.19 -12.11
N VAL A 1149 -43.68 -10.00 -10.82
CA VAL A 1149 -43.22 -11.04 -9.90
C VAL A 1149 -44.19 -11.10 -8.74
N SER A 1150 -44.84 -12.24 -8.56
CA SER A 1150 -45.80 -12.48 -7.46
C SER A 1150 -45.14 -13.24 -6.32
N LEU A 1151 -45.28 -12.73 -5.10
CA LEU A 1151 -44.74 -13.31 -3.87
C LEU A 1151 -45.87 -13.98 -3.08
N TYR A 1152 -45.67 -15.23 -2.68
CA TYR A 1152 -46.62 -16.03 -1.91
C TYR A 1152 -45.98 -16.55 -0.63
N GLY A 1153 -46.79 -16.78 0.40
CA GLY A 1153 -46.40 -17.38 1.66
C GLY A 1153 -47.39 -18.42 2.16
N VAL A 1154 -47.09 -18.98 3.32
CA VAL A 1154 -47.92 -19.99 3.98
C VAL A 1154 -49.18 -19.39 4.60
N SER A 1155 -50.33 -19.98 4.29
CA SER A 1155 -51.64 -19.64 4.85
C SER A 1155 -51.75 -20.16 6.29
N GLY A 1156 -51.40 -19.30 7.25
CA GLY A 1156 -51.39 -19.62 8.69
C GLY A 1156 -50.49 -18.71 9.53
N SER A 1157 -49.64 -17.88 8.90
CA SER A 1157 -48.73 -16.93 9.55
C SER A 1157 -49.41 -15.63 10.02
N GLY A 1158 -50.67 -15.70 10.48
CA GLY A 1158 -51.28 -14.61 11.23
C GLY A 1158 -50.77 -14.68 12.67
N ARG A 1159 -49.87 -13.76 13.08
CA ARG A 1159 -49.50 -13.43 14.48
C ARG A 1159 -50.09 -14.37 15.53
N ASN A 1160 -49.57 -15.57 15.68
CA ASN A 1160 -49.73 -16.28 16.94
C ASN A 1160 -48.74 -15.63 17.90
N ARG A 1161 -49.28 -14.81 18.81
CA ARG A 1161 -48.62 -14.47 20.07
C ARG A 1161 -47.96 -15.75 20.57
N LEU A 1162 -46.64 -15.74 20.64
CA LEU A 1162 -45.87 -16.65 21.47
C LEU A 1162 -46.48 -16.56 22.87
N VAL A 1163 -47.30 -17.55 23.23
CA VAL A 1163 -47.57 -17.84 24.62
C VAL A 1163 -46.27 -18.46 25.12
N THR A 1164 -45.47 -17.63 25.79
CA THR A 1164 -44.37 -18.07 26.63
C THR A 1164 -44.92 -19.04 27.67
N ASN A 1165 -44.41 -20.27 27.66
CA ASN A 1165 -44.21 -21.08 28.85
C ASN A 1165 -42.85 -21.76 28.72
#